data_AF-A0A966URJ8-F1
#
_entry.id   AF-A0A966URJ8-F1
#
_cell.length_a   1.000
_cell.length_b   1.000
_cell.length_c   1.000
_cell.angle_alpha   90.00
_cell.angle_beta   90.00
_cell.angle_gamma   90.00
#
_symmetry.space_group_name_H-M   'P 1'
#
loop_
_entity.id
_entity.type
_entity.pdbx_description
1 polymer ?
#
loop_
_entity_poly.entity_id
_entity_poly.type
_entity_poly.pdbx_seq_one_letter_code
_entity_poly.pdbx_strand_id
1 'polypeptide(L)'
;ALASLSIDLNGGSLYLNGGDISVVASSIDSTAGLDLANTSAYGSLNLISVVAGDDSAYAYASIDIATGSSIVIGSSSANDHIFVSALYNSSFASLDINGTIELKDNLDDDLNKNFFVGAVAQGQNSSSTLNIETLKLQDQYYSDDPSSDRYTNLNIEVSATNDNAVANLDINSLYLVTTGGDGSSDDNYLRINEINVKALGTGAEAYGYIGGAFSIDDLTTISLDVSNYVDASASLGLEGISIVNDIGVDFNNTVSADQAFKALEINSLNFSYDGSFNLVASGEDSQASLYLGQDRANGFSFDANITNIDVIASGINSSVSLGLDGSLDFINSNITVSANLDAGATLDISGIVDESDINSIVVETDGNNASALAYLSSGSNDLSIDGDISVLASGSAALASLSIDLNGGSLYLNGGDISVVASSVDSTAGLDLRNTNAYGSLNLISVVADDDSAYAYASLDIASGASITIGTSNVNDSIMVLASHTASFASLDINGTIELKDNVNDNQDKNFFVGAVAAGQNSSARLNIDTLKLYDQYYSDDPSTDRYTHLNFEVSATNEDAVASLNVNSLELVTSPGGSSDDNYLNVNQINVKALEIGAEAYAYIGGNFSIDSLVDISLDISNYQNASVSLGLENLSIINQDAYQFDTNVSADNAYKALNIEHVDFNYSGVFDIRATGENAIASLHLGQDRTNDLSFDATVTEISVEASGYNSSAYLDISGSLDFVNSNISVFASQDASAYVNIQGIIDESDINNIRVSTDGNYGSAEAYLSSDGGDLSINGDISVLASGSAALASLSIDLAGGSLYLNGEDFSVVASSVDSSAFANLHGADAYG
;
A
#
# COMPACT_ATOMS: atom_id res chain seq x y z
N ALA A 1 -55.58 -6.91 31.63
CA ALA A 1 -56.16 -5.87 32.53
C ALA A 1 -55.49 -4.52 32.24
N LEU A 2 -56.20 -3.39 32.29
CA LEU A 2 -55.63 -2.06 32.01
C LEU A 2 -55.48 -1.27 33.32
N ALA A 3 -54.27 -0.83 33.63
CA ALA A 3 -53.99 0.14 34.68
C ALA A 3 -53.23 1.31 34.05
N SER A 4 -53.72 2.54 34.22
CA SER A 4 -52.99 3.73 33.76
C SER A 4 -53.08 4.86 34.79
N LEU A 5 -51.98 5.58 34.93
CA LEU A 5 -51.87 6.78 35.75
C LEU A 5 -51.27 7.89 34.87
N SER A 6 -51.99 9.00 34.72
CA SER A 6 -51.46 10.21 34.08
C SER A 6 -51.47 11.33 35.12
N ILE A 7 -50.32 11.96 35.31
CA ILE A 7 -50.12 13.09 36.22
C ILE A 7 -49.51 14.22 35.38
N ASP A 8 -50.30 15.28 35.20
CA ASP A 8 -49.85 16.54 34.60
C ASP A 8 -49.93 17.63 35.70
N LEU A 9 -48.77 18.10 36.15
CA LEU A 9 -48.70 19.17 37.15
C LEU A 9 -48.63 20.57 36.53
N ASN A 10 -48.61 20.68 35.21
CA ASN A 10 -48.66 21.94 34.46
C ASN A 10 -47.60 22.96 34.94
N GLY A 11 -46.35 22.50 35.10
CA GLY A 11 -45.23 23.27 35.66
C GLY A 11 -45.13 23.26 37.19
N GLY A 12 -46.01 22.53 37.89
CA GLY A 12 -45.88 22.24 39.31
C GLY A 12 -44.84 21.15 39.60
N SER A 13 -44.41 21.06 40.85
CA SER A 13 -43.43 20.06 41.28
C SER A 13 -44.05 18.87 42.00
N LEU A 14 -43.62 17.65 41.66
CA LEU A 14 -43.97 16.42 42.36
C LEU A 14 -42.88 16.11 43.40
N TYR A 15 -43.20 16.13 44.70
CA TYR A 15 -42.22 15.80 45.74
C TYR A 15 -42.36 14.35 46.21
N LEU A 16 -41.33 13.51 45.99
CA LEU A 16 -41.32 12.10 46.38
C LEU A 16 -40.17 11.84 47.37
N ASN A 17 -40.49 11.60 48.65
CA ASN A 17 -39.48 11.42 49.71
C ASN A 17 -39.32 9.93 50.06
N GLY A 18 -38.21 9.31 49.65
CA GLY A 18 -37.89 7.91 49.93
C GLY A 18 -38.82 6.90 49.27
N GLY A 19 -39.33 7.22 48.08
CA GLY A 19 -40.30 6.38 47.35
C GLY A 19 -39.75 5.84 46.03
N ASP A 20 -40.51 4.93 45.41
CA ASP A 20 -40.20 4.33 44.12
C ASP A 20 -41.30 4.71 43.10
N ILE A 21 -40.92 4.93 41.85
CA ILE A 21 -41.84 4.99 40.71
C ILE A 21 -41.78 3.64 40.01
N SER A 22 -42.85 2.85 40.09
CA SER A 22 -42.88 1.51 39.49
C SER A 22 -44.17 1.29 38.70
N VAL A 23 -44.02 0.91 37.44
CA VAL A 23 -45.11 0.51 36.55
C VAL A 23 -44.96 -0.98 36.28
N VAL A 24 -45.90 -1.78 36.78
CA VAL A 24 -45.83 -3.24 36.68
C VAL A 24 -47.08 -3.79 36.00
N ALA A 25 -46.90 -4.41 34.84
CA ALA A 25 -47.91 -5.22 34.16
C ALA A 25 -47.70 -6.69 34.53
N SER A 26 -48.38 -7.17 35.58
CA SER A 26 -48.07 -8.46 36.22
C SER A 26 -49.00 -9.62 35.86
N SER A 27 -49.81 -9.50 34.79
CA SER A 27 -50.70 -10.58 34.35
C SER A 27 -50.70 -10.74 32.84
N ILE A 28 -51.03 -11.94 32.36
CA ILE A 28 -51.27 -12.20 30.93
C ILE A 28 -52.22 -11.15 30.34
N ASP A 29 -51.88 -10.64 29.15
CA ASP A 29 -52.62 -9.61 28.42
C ASP A 29 -52.95 -8.37 29.28
N SER A 30 -52.01 -7.94 30.13
CA SER A 30 -52.13 -6.69 30.89
C SER A 30 -51.40 -5.54 30.24
N THR A 31 -51.93 -4.34 30.46
CA THR A 31 -51.32 -3.09 30.05
C THR A 31 -51.20 -2.20 31.28
N ALA A 32 -49.98 -1.76 31.60
CA ALA A 32 -49.71 -0.78 32.65
C ALA A 32 -49.06 0.46 32.03
N GLY A 33 -49.60 1.65 32.33
CA GLY A 33 -49.18 2.92 31.76
C GLY A 33 -48.89 3.98 32.81
N LEU A 34 -47.77 4.69 32.70
CA LEU A 34 -47.52 5.95 33.42
C LEU A 34 -47.23 7.07 32.42
N ASP A 35 -47.86 8.22 32.61
CA ASP A 35 -47.57 9.43 31.85
C ASP A 35 -47.36 10.58 32.84
N LEU A 36 -46.13 11.05 32.96
CA LEU A 36 -45.73 12.18 33.81
C LEU A 36 -45.39 13.36 32.91
N ALA A 37 -46.35 14.25 32.65
CA ALA A 37 -46.17 15.37 31.72
C ALA A 37 -45.86 16.69 32.43
N ASN A 38 -44.95 17.50 31.87
CA ASN A 38 -44.62 18.87 32.30
C ASN A 38 -44.38 19.01 33.82
N THR A 39 -43.70 18.04 34.42
CA THR A 39 -43.57 17.93 35.86
C THR A 39 -42.11 18.07 36.30
N SER A 40 -41.84 18.87 37.33
CA SER A 40 -40.54 18.87 38.02
C SER A 40 -40.61 17.90 39.20
N ALA A 41 -39.98 16.73 39.16
CA ALA A 41 -40.01 15.84 40.31
C ALA A 41 -38.78 16.05 41.21
N TYR A 42 -39.00 16.43 42.47
CA TYR A 42 -37.91 16.63 43.44
C TYR A 42 -38.05 15.64 44.59
N GLY A 43 -36.96 14.98 44.99
CA GLY A 43 -36.93 14.16 46.21
C GLY A 43 -36.05 12.93 46.07
N SER A 44 -35.86 12.18 47.16
CA SER A 44 -35.03 10.97 47.16
C SER A 44 -35.81 9.79 46.61
N LEU A 45 -35.75 9.59 45.29
CA LEU A 45 -36.17 8.32 44.68
C LEU A 45 -35.09 7.26 44.88
N ASN A 46 -35.49 6.01 45.12
CA ASN A 46 -34.55 4.86 45.11
C ASN A 46 -34.63 4.08 43.77
N LEU A 47 -35.82 4.05 43.14
CA LEU A 47 -36.08 3.23 41.96
C LEU A 47 -37.06 3.90 40.99
N ILE A 48 -36.70 3.92 39.70
CA ILE A 48 -37.65 4.06 38.58
C ILE A 48 -37.66 2.73 37.82
N SER A 49 -38.82 2.07 37.75
CA SER A 49 -38.94 0.76 37.08
C SER A 49 -40.18 0.63 36.21
N VAL A 50 -40.01 0.02 35.03
CA VAL A 50 -41.10 -0.43 34.16
C VAL A 50 -40.93 -1.92 33.90
N VAL A 51 -41.85 -2.74 34.40
CA VAL A 51 -41.75 -4.20 34.35
C VAL A 51 -42.98 -4.82 33.70
N ALA A 52 -42.76 -5.51 32.58
CA ALA A 52 -43.73 -6.43 31.99
C ALA A 52 -43.45 -7.84 32.52
N GLY A 53 -44.23 -8.25 33.52
CA GLY A 53 -43.94 -9.39 34.39
C GLY A 53 -44.74 -10.66 34.11
N ASP A 54 -45.35 -10.80 32.94
CA ASP A 54 -46.07 -12.02 32.52
C ASP A 54 -46.16 -12.12 30.99
N ASP A 55 -46.60 -13.27 30.46
CA ASP A 55 -46.69 -13.51 29.02
C ASP A 55 -47.64 -12.51 28.34
N SER A 56 -47.24 -11.92 27.22
CA SER A 56 -48.04 -10.91 26.48
C SER A 56 -48.41 -9.66 27.30
N ALA A 57 -47.68 -9.37 28.38
CA ALA A 57 -47.85 -8.14 29.15
C ALA A 57 -47.17 -6.94 28.47
N TYR A 58 -47.82 -5.77 28.54
CA TYR A 58 -47.34 -4.50 27.99
C TYR A 58 -47.19 -3.50 29.13
N ALA A 59 -45.98 -3.11 29.49
CA ALA A 59 -45.70 -2.05 30.44
C ALA A 59 -45.08 -0.86 29.69
N TYR A 60 -45.66 0.32 29.85
CA TYR A 60 -45.15 1.53 29.23
C TYR A 60 -45.13 2.67 30.24
N ALA A 61 -44.08 3.48 30.22
CA ALA A 61 -44.06 4.74 30.91
C ALA A 61 -43.44 5.82 30.00
N SER A 62 -44.03 7.01 30.05
CA SER A 62 -43.46 8.23 29.49
C SER A 62 -43.33 9.26 30.61
N ILE A 63 -42.17 9.90 30.67
CA ILE A 63 -41.85 10.93 31.64
C ILE A 63 -41.33 12.15 30.87
N ASP A 64 -42.21 13.11 30.62
CA ASP A 64 -41.87 14.41 30.04
C ASP A 64 -41.57 15.41 31.17
N ILE A 65 -40.28 15.71 31.34
CA ILE A 65 -39.79 16.63 32.36
C ILE A 65 -39.83 18.05 31.79
N ALA A 66 -40.40 18.99 32.53
CA ALA A 66 -40.47 20.39 32.07
C ALA A 66 -39.06 20.97 31.84
N THR A 67 -38.85 21.68 30.72
CA THR A 67 -37.56 22.28 30.36
C THR A 67 -36.94 23.06 31.52
N GLY A 68 -35.67 22.76 31.84
CA GLY A 68 -34.96 23.35 32.97
C GLY A 68 -35.28 22.76 34.35
N SER A 69 -36.10 21.70 34.40
CA SER A 69 -36.30 20.86 35.59
C SER A 69 -35.50 19.56 35.45
N SER A 70 -35.23 18.92 36.58
CA SER A 70 -34.64 17.59 36.64
C SER A 70 -35.45 16.67 37.55
N ILE A 71 -35.36 15.36 37.33
CA ILE A 71 -35.72 14.35 38.34
C ILE A 71 -34.45 13.98 39.10
N VAL A 72 -34.39 14.29 40.39
CA VAL A 72 -33.25 13.92 41.22
C VAL A 72 -33.46 12.51 41.80
N ILE A 73 -32.50 11.61 41.60
CA ILE A 73 -32.41 10.29 42.25
C ILE A 73 -31.19 10.35 43.17
N GLY A 74 -31.40 10.11 44.46
CA GLY A 74 -30.35 10.26 45.45
C GLY A 74 -30.90 9.90 46.82
N SER A 75 -30.81 8.62 47.17
CA SER A 75 -31.30 8.11 48.46
C SER A 75 -30.18 8.06 49.50
N SER A 76 -30.51 7.72 50.75
CA SER A 76 -29.48 7.33 51.74
C SER A 76 -28.97 5.89 51.55
N SER A 77 -29.42 5.20 50.50
CA SER A 77 -29.11 3.80 50.25
C SER A 77 -27.87 3.66 49.35
N ALA A 78 -27.20 2.52 49.45
CA ALA A 78 -25.98 2.25 48.68
C ALA A 78 -26.21 2.05 47.17
N ASN A 79 -27.45 1.72 46.76
CA ASN A 79 -27.78 1.36 45.38
C ASN A 79 -29.08 2.04 44.92
N ASP A 80 -29.00 2.84 43.86
CA ASP A 80 -30.14 3.51 43.23
C ASP A 80 -30.27 3.01 41.76
N HIS A 81 -31.51 2.81 41.27
CA HIS A 81 -31.77 2.09 40.01
C HIS A 81 -32.76 2.81 39.07
N ILE A 82 -32.45 2.82 37.76
CA ILE A 82 -33.37 3.11 36.65
C ILE A 82 -33.39 1.88 35.76
N PHE A 83 -34.54 1.20 35.64
CA PHE A 83 -34.57 -0.09 34.94
C PHE A 83 -35.86 -0.38 34.19
N VAL A 84 -35.74 -0.91 32.97
CA VAL A 84 -36.84 -1.41 32.16
C VAL A 84 -36.68 -2.90 31.96
N SER A 85 -37.74 -3.67 32.19
CA SER A 85 -37.67 -5.13 32.11
C SER A 85 -38.87 -5.77 31.44
N ALA A 86 -38.60 -6.62 30.46
CA ALA A 86 -39.58 -7.51 29.84
C ALA A 86 -39.21 -8.96 30.17
N LEU A 87 -39.83 -9.52 31.22
CA LEU A 87 -39.34 -10.74 31.86
C LEU A 87 -39.86 -12.04 31.24
N TYR A 88 -40.96 -11.99 30.47
CA TYR A 88 -41.73 -13.16 30.03
C TYR A 88 -42.08 -13.10 28.53
N ASN A 89 -42.63 -14.18 27.97
CA ASN A 89 -42.73 -14.34 26.53
C ASN A 89 -43.68 -13.32 25.89
N SER A 90 -43.28 -12.73 24.77
CA SER A 90 -44.05 -11.71 24.04
C SER A 90 -44.41 -10.49 24.92
N SER A 91 -43.60 -10.21 25.94
CA SER A 91 -43.81 -9.04 26.81
C SER A 91 -43.06 -7.81 26.28
N PHE A 92 -43.62 -6.63 26.50
CA PHE A 92 -43.08 -5.37 26.02
C PHE A 92 -42.98 -4.38 27.17
N ALA A 93 -41.79 -3.88 27.43
CA ALA A 93 -41.53 -2.86 28.45
C ALA A 93 -40.84 -1.66 27.79
N SER A 94 -41.38 -0.45 27.97
CA SER A 94 -40.74 0.75 27.44
C SER A 94 -40.84 1.92 28.42
N LEU A 95 -39.73 2.63 28.60
CA LEU A 95 -39.63 3.86 29.37
C LEU A 95 -38.99 4.93 28.50
N ASP A 96 -39.72 6.02 28.29
CA ASP A 96 -39.24 7.18 27.56
C ASP A 96 -39.15 8.37 28.52
N ILE A 97 -37.97 8.99 28.64
CA ILE A 97 -37.72 10.11 29.55
C ILE A 97 -37.22 11.30 28.72
N ASN A 98 -38.14 12.21 28.40
CA ASN A 98 -37.83 13.47 27.73
C ASN A 98 -37.51 14.55 28.77
N GLY A 99 -36.22 14.64 29.11
CA GLY A 99 -35.62 15.71 29.87
C GLY A 99 -34.44 15.21 30.72
N THR A 100 -34.13 15.90 31.82
CA THR A 100 -32.94 15.61 32.63
C THR A 100 -33.23 14.76 33.86
N ILE A 101 -32.56 13.62 34.01
CA ILE A 101 -32.45 12.86 35.25
C ILE A 101 -31.12 13.19 35.92
N GLU A 102 -31.14 13.56 37.19
CA GLU A 102 -29.96 13.84 38.00
C GLU A 102 -29.75 12.71 39.01
N LEU A 103 -28.75 11.86 38.80
CA LEU A 103 -28.25 10.92 39.79
C LEU A 103 -27.31 11.67 40.72
N LYS A 104 -27.71 11.90 41.98
CA LYS A 104 -27.01 12.78 42.89
C LYS A 104 -26.59 12.06 44.17
N ASP A 105 -25.29 12.00 44.42
CA ASP A 105 -24.81 11.67 45.77
C ASP A 105 -24.89 12.94 46.64
N ASN A 106 -25.61 12.84 47.77
CA ASN A 106 -25.79 13.93 48.74
C ASN A 106 -25.35 13.51 50.15
N LEU A 107 -24.70 12.35 50.30
CA LEU A 107 -24.41 11.80 51.63
C LEU A 107 -23.00 12.13 52.11
N ASP A 108 -22.97 12.66 53.33
CA ASP A 108 -21.81 12.89 54.21
C ASP A 108 -21.25 11.56 54.80
N ASP A 109 -21.60 10.42 54.19
CA ASP A 109 -21.31 9.07 54.68
C ASP A 109 -20.22 8.44 53.79
N ASP A 110 -19.15 7.88 54.37
CA ASP A 110 -17.94 7.32 53.70
C ASP A 110 -18.16 6.09 52.78
N LEU A 111 -19.26 6.00 52.02
CA LEU A 111 -19.62 4.82 51.23
C LEU A 111 -19.58 5.10 49.71
N ASN A 112 -19.00 4.17 48.96
CA ASN A 112 -19.11 4.13 47.49
C ASN A 112 -20.56 3.90 47.08
N LYS A 113 -21.07 4.77 46.22
CA LYS A 113 -22.44 4.73 45.67
C LYS A 113 -22.45 3.99 44.34
N ASN A 114 -23.42 3.10 44.13
CA ASN A 114 -23.63 2.46 42.84
C ASN A 114 -24.98 2.87 42.25
N PHE A 115 -24.96 3.47 41.07
CA PHE A 115 -26.12 3.70 40.25
C PHE A 115 -26.21 2.62 39.18
N PHE A 116 -27.41 2.14 38.90
CA PHE A 116 -27.66 1.16 37.85
C PHE A 116 -28.68 1.72 36.86
N VAL A 117 -28.34 1.72 35.57
CA VAL A 117 -29.23 2.11 34.47
C VAL A 117 -29.31 0.96 33.48
N GLY A 118 -30.49 0.46 33.14
CA GLY A 118 -30.54 -0.66 32.20
C GLY A 118 -31.89 -1.01 31.57
N ALA A 119 -31.79 -1.71 30.45
CA ALA A 119 -32.90 -2.28 29.68
C ALA A 119 -32.67 -3.79 29.51
N VAL A 120 -33.60 -4.61 30.01
CA VAL A 120 -33.44 -6.07 30.04
C VAL A 120 -34.67 -6.81 29.51
N ALA A 121 -34.48 -7.58 28.45
CA ALA A 121 -35.46 -8.45 27.84
C ALA A 121 -35.10 -9.93 28.09
N GLN A 122 -35.82 -10.59 28.99
CA GLN A 122 -35.58 -11.99 29.37
C GLN A 122 -36.61 -12.97 28.79
N GLY A 123 -37.70 -12.52 28.17
CA GLY A 123 -38.68 -13.44 27.56
C GLY A 123 -38.40 -13.75 26.09
N GLN A 124 -38.91 -14.87 25.57
CA GLN A 124 -38.88 -15.11 24.11
C GLN A 124 -39.78 -14.11 23.38
N ASN A 125 -39.30 -13.53 22.27
CA ASN A 125 -39.99 -12.45 21.54
C ASN A 125 -40.36 -11.26 22.44
N SER A 126 -39.58 -11.01 23.50
CA SER A 126 -39.82 -9.87 24.40
C SER A 126 -39.03 -8.65 23.96
N SER A 127 -39.48 -7.45 24.34
CA SER A 127 -38.81 -6.19 24.01
C SER A 127 -38.71 -5.30 25.22
N SER A 128 -37.53 -4.75 25.49
CA SER A 128 -37.29 -3.71 26.49
C SER A 128 -36.64 -2.50 25.83
N THR A 129 -37.15 -1.30 26.12
CA THR A 129 -36.60 -0.04 25.57
C THR A 129 -36.52 1.02 26.67
N LEU A 130 -35.35 1.59 26.86
CA LEU A 130 -35.12 2.71 27.77
C LEU A 130 -34.51 3.88 26.99
N ASN A 131 -35.26 4.97 26.85
CA ASN A 131 -34.77 6.20 26.23
C ASN A 131 -34.66 7.29 27.29
N ILE A 132 -33.52 7.96 27.36
CA ILE A 132 -33.23 9.05 28.30
C ILE A 132 -32.63 10.22 27.50
N GLU A 133 -33.32 11.35 27.44
CA GLU A 133 -32.81 12.54 26.75
C GLU A 133 -31.56 13.09 27.43
N THR A 134 -31.53 13.16 28.77
CA THR A 134 -30.33 13.60 29.50
C THR A 134 -30.19 12.87 30.82
N LEU A 135 -29.07 12.17 31.01
CA LEU A 135 -28.66 11.59 32.28
C LEU A 135 -27.52 12.43 32.85
N LYS A 136 -27.65 12.92 34.08
CA LYS A 136 -26.63 13.72 34.74
C LYS A 136 -26.22 13.05 36.04
N LEU A 137 -24.97 12.60 36.12
CA LEU A 137 -24.37 12.10 37.35
C LEU A 137 -23.67 13.26 38.06
N GLN A 138 -24.07 13.55 39.28
CA GLN A 138 -23.52 14.64 40.06
C GLN A 138 -23.03 14.15 41.42
N ASP A 139 -21.75 14.40 41.68
CA ASP A 139 -21.15 14.24 43.00
C ASP A 139 -21.07 15.61 43.71
N GLN A 140 -21.63 15.68 44.91
CA GLN A 140 -21.57 16.85 45.78
C GLN A 140 -20.94 16.48 47.12
N TYR A 141 -19.63 16.39 47.15
CA TYR A 141 -18.90 16.16 48.39
C TYR A 141 -18.55 17.48 49.09
N TYR A 142 -18.86 17.52 50.38
CA TYR A 142 -18.45 18.56 51.32
C TYR A 142 -17.82 17.88 52.54
N SER A 143 -16.57 17.42 52.47
CA SER A 143 -15.87 17.02 53.70
C SER A 143 -14.55 17.74 53.90
N ASP A 144 -14.22 17.87 55.17
CA ASP A 144 -12.98 18.44 55.69
C ASP A 144 -11.81 17.41 55.70
N ASP A 145 -12.01 16.17 55.23
CA ASP A 145 -11.00 15.09 55.25
C ASP A 145 -10.56 14.68 53.82
N PRO A 146 -9.46 15.26 53.30
CA PRO A 146 -8.93 15.01 51.95
C PRO A 146 -8.11 13.71 51.85
N SER A 147 -8.46 12.65 52.60
CA SER A 147 -7.65 11.41 52.65
C SER A 147 -8.37 10.13 52.23
N SER A 148 -9.61 10.21 51.78
CA SER A 148 -10.36 9.04 51.28
C SER A 148 -10.76 9.23 49.82
N ASP A 149 -10.16 8.43 48.92
CA ASP A 149 -10.62 8.30 47.54
C ASP A 149 -12.08 7.79 47.56
N ARG A 150 -13.02 8.59 47.07
CA ARG A 150 -14.44 8.21 46.97
C ARG A 150 -14.85 8.11 45.51
N TYR A 151 -15.60 7.05 45.21
CA TYR A 151 -16.08 6.76 43.86
C TYR A 151 -17.60 6.74 43.83
N THR A 152 -18.17 7.56 42.95
CA THR A 152 -19.55 7.39 42.51
C THR A 152 -19.53 6.52 41.25
N ASN A 153 -20.04 5.29 41.36
CA ASN A 153 -20.05 4.30 40.29
C ASN A 153 -21.36 4.33 39.51
N LEU A 154 -21.30 4.44 38.20
CA LEU A 154 -22.41 4.15 37.29
C LEU A 154 -22.19 2.79 36.62
N ASN A 155 -23.18 1.90 36.71
CA ASN A 155 -23.23 0.63 35.98
C ASN A 155 -24.37 0.69 34.97
N ILE A 156 -24.07 0.38 33.71
CA ILE A 156 -25.05 0.39 32.62
C ILE A 156 -25.21 -1.04 32.10
N GLU A 157 -26.45 -1.52 31.97
CA GLU A 157 -26.73 -2.88 31.46
C GLU A 157 -27.83 -2.88 30.39
N VAL A 158 -27.53 -3.43 29.22
CA VAL A 158 -28.48 -3.75 28.16
C VAL A 158 -28.42 -5.26 27.94
N SER A 159 -29.52 -5.99 28.14
CA SER A 159 -29.46 -7.46 28.12
C SER A 159 -30.67 -8.11 27.46
N ALA A 160 -30.47 -8.85 26.39
CA ALA A 160 -31.46 -9.67 25.71
C ALA A 160 -31.08 -11.15 25.83
N THR A 161 -31.74 -11.90 26.73
CA THR A 161 -31.22 -13.21 27.16
C THR A 161 -31.93 -14.44 26.59
N ASN A 162 -33.00 -14.28 25.81
CA ASN A 162 -33.82 -15.37 25.27
C ASN A 162 -34.10 -15.17 23.78
N ASP A 163 -34.63 -16.21 23.10
CA ASP A 163 -34.79 -16.17 21.64
C ASP A 163 -35.67 -15.00 21.16
N ASN A 164 -35.21 -14.27 20.14
CA ASN A 164 -35.84 -13.06 19.58
C ASN A 164 -36.13 -11.98 20.62
N ALA A 165 -35.41 -11.95 21.75
CA ALA A 165 -35.51 -10.86 22.72
C ALA A 165 -34.78 -9.62 22.19
N VAL A 166 -35.35 -8.43 22.40
CA VAL A 166 -34.75 -7.16 21.99
C VAL A 166 -34.60 -6.24 23.20
N ALA A 167 -33.39 -5.78 23.49
CA ALA A 167 -33.11 -4.80 24.51
C ALA A 167 -32.46 -3.56 23.88
N ASN A 168 -33.04 -2.38 24.13
CA ASN A 168 -32.53 -1.12 23.61
C ASN A 168 -32.39 -0.10 24.75
N LEU A 169 -31.22 0.53 24.84
CA LEU A 169 -30.94 1.65 25.74
C LEU A 169 -30.38 2.80 24.91
N ASP A 170 -31.03 3.95 25.00
CA ASP A 170 -30.62 5.19 24.36
C ASP A 170 -30.49 6.29 25.41
N ILE A 171 -29.27 6.78 25.64
CA ILE A 171 -28.98 7.94 26.49
C ILE A 171 -28.44 9.04 25.56
N ASN A 172 -29.28 9.99 25.15
CA ASN A 172 -28.87 11.04 24.19
C ASN A 172 -27.77 11.96 24.73
N SER A 173 -27.74 12.20 26.03
CA SER A 173 -26.74 13.07 26.67
C SER A 173 -26.43 12.61 28.08
N LEU A 174 -25.24 12.05 28.31
CA LEU A 174 -24.69 11.83 29.63
C LEU A 174 -23.86 13.05 30.05
N TYR A 175 -24.06 13.55 31.27
CA TYR A 175 -23.24 14.62 31.87
C TYR A 175 -22.70 14.14 33.20
N LEU A 176 -21.42 14.37 33.44
CA LEU A 176 -20.77 14.10 34.72
C LEU A 176 -20.32 15.42 35.31
N VAL A 177 -20.77 15.72 36.51
CA VAL A 177 -20.53 17.01 37.17
C VAL A 177 -19.96 16.76 38.55
N THR A 178 -18.66 16.99 38.71
CA THR A 178 -18.04 17.17 40.01
C THR A 178 -18.21 18.63 40.44
N THR A 179 -18.87 18.87 41.57
CA THR A 179 -18.94 20.22 42.14
C THR A 179 -18.09 20.28 43.40
N GLY A 180 -16.79 20.54 43.24
CA GLY A 180 -15.90 20.81 44.36
C GLY A 180 -16.14 22.22 44.93
N GLY A 181 -16.59 22.29 46.18
CA GLY A 181 -16.38 23.48 46.99
C GLY A 181 -14.87 23.63 47.25
N ASP A 182 -14.35 24.85 47.07
CA ASP A 182 -13.12 25.29 47.74
C ASP A 182 -11.78 24.95 47.05
N GLY A 183 -11.75 24.65 45.75
CA GLY A 183 -10.52 24.83 44.93
C GLY A 183 -9.27 24.03 45.32
N SER A 184 -9.37 23.01 46.19
CA SER A 184 -8.39 21.92 46.31
C SER A 184 -8.95 20.71 45.56
N SER A 185 -8.36 20.41 44.41
CA SER A 185 -8.99 19.80 43.24
C SER A 185 -8.85 18.28 43.09
N ASP A 186 -8.35 17.54 44.08
CA ASP A 186 -7.68 16.27 43.74
C ASP A 186 -8.40 14.96 44.21
N ASP A 187 -9.57 15.02 44.87
CA ASP A 187 -10.07 13.85 45.62
C ASP A 187 -11.49 13.31 45.28
N ASN A 188 -12.23 13.89 44.31
CA ASN A 188 -13.55 13.38 43.92
C ASN A 188 -13.52 12.77 42.51
N TYR A 189 -13.75 11.46 42.41
CA TYR A 189 -13.70 10.71 41.15
C TYR A 189 -15.10 10.23 40.73
N LEU A 190 -15.59 10.73 39.59
CA LEU A 190 -16.76 10.16 38.93
C LEU A 190 -16.32 9.01 38.03
N ARG A 191 -16.87 7.81 38.28
CA ARG A 191 -16.48 6.58 37.58
C ARG A 191 -17.67 5.90 36.92
N ILE A 192 -17.51 5.50 35.67
CA ILE A 192 -18.36 4.46 35.07
C ILE A 192 -17.67 3.13 35.36
N ASN A 193 -18.29 2.31 36.20
CA ASN A 193 -17.65 1.09 36.65
C ASN A 193 -17.74 -0.01 35.59
N GLU A 194 -18.93 -0.17 34.98
CA GLU A 194 -19.19 -1.21 33.98
C GLU A 194 -20.26 -0.77 32.98
N ILE A 195 -20.04 -0.98 31.68
CA ILE A 195 -21.07 -0.96 30.65
C ILE A 195 -21.17 -2.36 30.05
N ASN A 196 -22.31 -3.01 30.22
CA ASN A 196 -22.57 -4.37 29.79
C ASN A 196 -23.66 -4.39 28.72
N VAL A 197 -23.35 -4.81 27.49
CA VAL A 197 -24.34 -5.10 26.45
C VAL A 197 -24.32 -6.60 26.16
N LYS A 198 -25.44 -7.30 26.39
CA LYS A 198 -25.53 -8.76 26.39
C LYS A 198 -26.62 -9.27 25.44
N ALA A 199 -26.28 -10.10 24.46
CA ALA A 199 -27.24 -10.82 23.62
C ALA A 199 -27.01 -12.35 23.73
N LEU A 200 -27.85 -13.04 24.51
CA LEU A 200 -27.62 -14.42 24.94
C LEU A 200 -28.71 -15.40 24.46
N GLY A 201 -29.51 -15.07 23.45
CA GLY A 201 -30.54 -15.95 22.88
C GLY A 201 -30.49 -16.00 21.36
N THR A 202 -31.15 -16.99 20.74
CA THR A 202 -31.18 -17.12 19.28
C THR A 202 -31.96 -15.96 18.66
N GLY A 203 -31.39 -15.18 17.75
CA GLY A 203 -32.06 -13.97 17.24
C GLY A 203 -32.17 -12.84 18.27
N ALA A 204 -31.45 -12.90 19.39
CA ALA A 204 -31.49 -11.86 20.41
C ALA A 204 -30.68 -10.61 19.98
N GLU A 205 -31.22 -9.43 20.25
CA GLU A 205 -30.61 -8.16 19.87
C GLU A 205 -30.48 -7.23 21.08
N ALA A 206 -29.27 -6.74 21.36
CA ALA A 206 -29.01 -5.78 22.43
C ALA A 206 -28.26 -4.56 21.88
N TYR A 207 -28.87 -3.39 21.96
CA TYR A 207 -28.31 -2.12 21.48
C TYR A 207 -28.20 -1.11 22.62
N GLY A 208 -26.99 -0.61 22.88
CA GLY A 208 -26.75 0.54 23.74
C GLY A 208 -26.26 1.73 22.93
N TYR A 209 -26.78 2.92 23.21
CA TYR A 209 -26.23 4.18 22.73
C TYR A 209 -26.10 5.15 23.90
N ILE A 210 -24.95 5.80 24.02
CA ILE A 210 -24.66 6.84 25.02
C ILE A 210 -23.99 8.01 24.31
N GLY A 211 -24.76 9.07 24.09
CA GLY A 211 -24.29 10.33 23.54
C GLY A 211 -24.03 11.40 24.60
N GLY A 212 -23.48 12.54 24.16
CA GLY A 212 -23.24 13.73 24.98
C GLY A 212 -21.77 13.95 25.35
N ALA A 213 -21.33 15.21 25.37
CA ALA A 213 -19.98 15.56 25.79
C ALA A 213 -19.83 15.43 27.32
N PHE A 214 -19.11 14.41 27.80
CA PHE A 214 -18.81 14.26 29.22
C PHE A 214 -17.36 13.87 29.49
N SER A 215 -16.83 14.37 30.60
CA SER A 215 -15.53 13.99 31.13
C SER A 215 -15.75 13.01 32.29
N ILE A 216 -15.17 11.82 32.23
CA ILE A 216 -15.05 10.91 33.39
C ILE A 216 -13.62 10.90 33.90
N ASP A 217 -13.50 10.70 35.20
CA ASP A 217 -12.20 10.56 35.83
C ASP A 217 -11.69 9.11 35.71
N ASP A 218 -12.60 8.12 35.63
CA ASP A 218 -12.27 6.69 35.52
C ASP A 218 -13.37 5.92 34.75
N LEU A 219 -12.96 5.01 33.86
CA LEU A 219 -13.79 3.97 33.25
C LEU A 219 -13.06 2.64 33.42
N THR A 220 -13.66 1.66 34.09
CA THR A 220 -12.94 0.39 34.31
C THR A 220 -13.17 -0.67 33.26
N THR A 221 -14.41 -0.86 32.81
CA THR A 221 -14.74 -2.00 31.94
C THR A 221 -15.92 -1.69 31.03
N ILE A 222 -15.75 -1.94 29.73
CA ILE A 222 -16.83 -2.05 28.76
C ILE A 222 -16.85 -3.48 28.24
N SER A 223 -17.97 -4.19 28.43
CA SER A 223 -18.14 -5.56 27.96
C SER A 223 -19.33 -5.68 27.00
N LEU A 224 -19.05 -6.25 25.83
CA LEU A 224 -19.98 -6.67 24.80
C LEU A 224 -19.99 -8.21 24.78
N ASP A 225 -20.99 -8.78 25.45
CA ASP A 225 -21.18 -10.22 25.56
C ASP A 225 -22.26 -10.69 24.59
N VAL A 226 -21.92 -11.67 23.78
CA VAL A 226 -22.83 -12.42 22.93
C VAL A 226 -22.54 -13.87 23.28
N SER A 227 -23.48 -14.79 23.43
CA SER A 227 -23.09 -16.17 23.79
C SER A 227 -23.85 -17.20 23.00
N ASN A 228 -23.17 -18.28 22.59
CA ASN A 228 -23.66 -19.64 22.29
C ASN A 228 -24.93 -19.83 21.42
N TYR A 229 -25.46 -18.81 20.73
CA TYR A 229 -26.73 -18.89 20.01
C TYR A 229 -26.65 -18.28 18.60
N VAL A 230 -27.40 -18.85 17.66
CA VAL A 230 -27.47 -18.45 16.24
C VAL A 230 -28.18 -17.08 16.13
N ASP A 231 -27.70 -16.17 15.27
CA ASP A 231 -28.29 -14.85 14.99
C ASP A 231 -28.31 -13.83 16.16
N ALA A 232 -27.34 -13.84 17.07
CA ALA A 232 -27.31 -12.88 18.18
C ALA A 232 -26.49 -11.61 17.84
N SER A 233 -27.00 -10.44 18.18
CA SER A 233 -26.39 -9.13 17.89
C SER A 233 -26.23 -8.27 19.14
N ALA A 234 -25.01 -7.78 19.40
CA ALA A 234 -24.74 -6.78 20.44
C ALA A 234 -24.00 -5.57 19.85
N SER A 235 -24.50 -4.36 20.11
CA SER A 235 -23.89 -3.12 19.63
C SER A 235 -23.85 -2.07 20.73
N LEU A 236 -22.76 -1.31 20.77
CA LEU A 236 -22.62 -0.14 21.63
C LEU A 236 -22.10 1.05 20.83
N GLY A 237 -22.88 2.14 20.81
CA GLY A 237 -22.46 3.44 20.30
C GLY A 237 -22.12 4.39 21.44
N LEU A 238 -20.95 5.02 21.40
CA LEU A 238 -20.50 6.01 22.37
C LEU A 238 -20.11 7.31 21.64
N GLU A 239 -20.65 8.44 22.07
CA GLU A 239 -20.36 9.75 21.48
C GLU A 239 -20.11 10.79 22.58
N GLY A 240 -18.98 11.51 22.52
CA GLY A 240 -18.71 12.64 23.41
C GLY A 240 -17.88 12.34 24.65
N ILE A 241 -17.18 11.20 24.71
CA ILE A 241 -16.49 10.77 25.93
C ILE A 241 -15.10 11.44 26.03
N SER A 242 -14.79 12.02 27.18
CA SER A 242 -13.43 12.41 27.56
C SER A 242 -13.02 11.69 28.83
N ILE A 243 -11.84 11.08 28.87
CA ILE A 243 -11.28 10.44 30.08
C ILE A 243 -9.97 11.10 30.46
N VAL A 244 -9.87 11.58 31.69
CA VAL A 244 -8.79 12.48 32.11
C VAL A 244 -7.66 11.76 32.87
N ASN A 245 -7.84 10.52 33.35
CA ASN A 245 -6.80 9.78 34.09
C ASN A 245 -6.44 8.40 33.51
N ASP A 246 -5.15 8.04 33.66
CA ASP A 246 -4.50 6.78 33.24
C ASP A 246 -5.09 5.54 33.93
N ILE A 247 -6.10 4.91 33.33
CA ILE A 247 -6.58 3.59 33.75
C ILE A 247 -6.86 2.71 32.54
N GLY A 248 -6.28 1.51 32.54
CA GLY A 248 -6.44 0.50 31.51
C GLY A 248 -7.88 -0.03 31.42
N VAL A 249 -8.67 0.58 30.53
CA VAL A 249 -9.89 -0.02 29.99
C VAL A 249 -9.48 -1.25 29.17
N ASP A 250 -9.76 -2.45 29.67
CA ASP A 250 -9.61 -3.69 28.90
C ASP A 250 -10.90 -3.96 28.13
N PHE A 251 -10.92 -3.62 26.84
CA PHE A 251 -11.99 -4.04 25.94
C PHE A 251 -11.71 -5.49 25.54
N ASN A 252 -12.01 -6.45 26.42
CA ASN A 252 -11.76 -7.87 26.19
C ASN A 252 -13.08 -8.60 25.92
N ASN A 253 -13.49 -8.65 24.65
CA ASN A 253 -14.81 -9.13 24.27
C ASN A 253 -14.74 -10.41 23.44
N THR A 254 -14.38 -11.55 24.05
CA THR A 254 -14.30 -12.87 23.38
C THR A 254 -15.62 -13.62 23.42
N VAL A 255 -16.14 -14.05 22.26
CA VAL A 255 -17.39 -14.83 22.16
C VAL A 255 -17.31 -15.91 21.09
N SER A 256 -17.93 -17.07 21.34
CA SER A 256 -18.18 -18.14 20.36
C SER A 256 -19.69 -18.37 20.14
N ALA A 257 -20.20 -18.14 18.93
CA ALA A 257 -21.58 -18.43 18.50
C ALA A 257 -21.70 -18.55 16.97
N ASP A 258 -22.60 -19.42 16.47
CA ASP A 258 -22.69 -19.82 15.06
C ASP A 258 -23.11 -18.72 14.06
N GLN A 259 -23.50 -17.50 14.48
CA GLN A 259 -23.69 -16.26 13.68
C GLN A 259 -23.73 -15.05 14.63
N ALA A 260 -22.58 -14.45 14.98
CA ALA A 260 -22.50 -13.35 15.96
C ALA A 260 -22.18 -12.00 15.31
N PHE A 261 -22.99 -10.96 15.55
CA PHE A 261 -22.65 -9.57 15.17
C PHE A 261 -22.22 -8.75 16.39
N LYS A 262 -21.02 -8.15 16.32
CA LYS A 262 -20.54 -7.17 17.28
C LYS A 262 -20.13 -5.88 16.59
N ALA A 263 -20.67 -4.77 17.08
CA ALA A 263 -20.23 -3.44 16.70
C ALA A 263 -19.91 -2.59 17.93
N LEU A 264 -18.73 -1.97 17.94
CA LEU A 264 -18.38 -0.89 18.85
C LEU A 264 -18.10 0.35 18.00
N GLU A 265 -18.94 1.36 18.15
CA GLU A 265 -18.79 2.65 17.47
C GLU A 265 -18.48 3.71 18.52
N ILE A 266 -17.35 4.38 18.37
CA ILE A 266 -16.88 5.44 19.25
C ILE A 266 -16.68 6.67 18.38
N ASN A 267 -17.61 7.63 18.44
CA ASN A 267 -17.64 8.76 17.51
C ASN A 267 -16.83 9.96 17.97
N SER A 268 -16.57 10.05 19.27
CA SER A 268 -16.00 11.24 19.87
C SER A 268 -15.38 10.87 21.20
N LEU A 269 -14.04 10.89 21.23
CA LEU A 269 -13.26 10.33 22.31
C LEU A 269 -11.99 11.17 22.56
N ASN A 270 -11.76 11.64 23.80
CA ASN A 270 -10.55 12.40 24.18
C ASN A 270 -9.93 11.79 25.45
N PHE A 271 -8.86 11.01 25.30
CA PHE A 271 -8.23 10.18 26.34
C PHE A 271 -6.74 10.50 26.52
N SER A 272 -6.22 10.30 27.73
CA SER A 272 -4.83 9.89 28.01
C SER A 272 -4.88 8.41 28.42
N TYR A 273 -4.46 7.49 27.55
CA TYR A 273 -4.67 6.05 27.74
C TYR A 273 -3.43 5.22 27.42
N ASP A 274 -3.00 4.36 28.35
CA ASP A 274 -2.07 3.24 28.13
C ASP A 274 -2.88 1.91 28.12
N GLY A 275 -3.03 1.23 26.98
CA GLY A 275 -3.69 -0.10 26.95
C GLY A 275 -3.95 -0.73 25.57
N SER A 276 -4.92 -1.65 25.46
CA SER A 276 -5.25 -2.41 24.24
C SER A 276 -6.75 -2.52 23.94
N PHE A 277 -7.15 -2.43 22.67
CA PHE A 277 -8.51 -2.71 22.19
C PHE A 277 -8.59 -4.11 21.57
N ASN A 278 -9.37 -5.04 22.15
CA ASN A 278 -9.49 -6.42 21.64
C ASN A 278 -10.96 -6.81 21.36
N LEU A 279 -11.39 -6.74 20.09
CA LEU A 279 -12.72 -7.17 19.67
C LEU A 279 -12.65 -8.54 18.98
N VAL A 280 -13.12 -9.60 19.66
CA VAL A 280 -13.04 -10.98 19.17
C VAL A 280 -14.44 -11.59 18.98
N ALA A 281 -14.84 -11.84 17.73
CA ALA A 281 -16.01 -12.63 17.38
C ALA A 281 -15.56 -14.04 16.92
N SER A 282 -16.29 -15.10 17.27
CA SER A 282 -15.98 -16.44 16.76
C SER A 282 -17.24 -17.28 16.53
N GLY A 283 -17.18 -18.16 15.53
CA GLY A 283 -18.25 -19.04 15.04
C GLY A 283 -18.59 -18.79 13.56
N GLU A 284 -19.48 -19.59 12.96
CA GLU A 284 -19.90 -19.39 11.56
C GLU A 284 -20.53 -17.98 11.37
N ASP A 285 -20.47 -17.43 10.15
CA ASP A 285 -20.94 -16.10 9.72
C ASP A 285 -20.71 -14.94 10.73
N SER A 286 -19.62 -14.93 11.49
CA SER A 286 -19.39 -13.94 12.56
C SER A 286 -18.89 -12.59 12.02
N GLN A 287 -19.34 -11.49 12.59
CA GLN A 287 -18.95 -10.13 12.20
C GLN A 287 -18.44 -9.33 13.39
N ALA A 288 -17.27 -8.72 13.25
CA ALA A 288 -16.71 -7.78 14.20
C ALA A 288 -16.46 -6.44 13.52
N SER A 289 -17.01 -5.37 14.07
CA SER A 289 -16.80 -4.00 13.58
C SER A 289 -16.38 -3.08 14.73
N LEU A 290 -15.22 -2.44 14.58
CA LEU A 290 -14.73 -1.40 15.49
C LEU A 290 -14.56 -0.12 14.70
N TYR A 291 -15.25 0.95 15.11
CA TYR A 291 -15.10 2.27 14.52
C TYR A 291 -14.68 3.27 15.59
N LEU A 292 -13.52 3.91 15.40
CA LEU A 292 -13.01 4.97 16.27
C LEU A 292 -12.96 6.29 15.49
N GLY A 293 -13.59 7.35 16.01
CA GLY A 293 -13.45 8.75 15.59
C GLY A 293 -14.20 9.22 14.32
N GLN A 294 -15.37 8.65 14.00
CA GLN A 294 -16.08 8.95 12.73
C GLN A 294 -16.60 10.40 12.54
N ASP A 295 -16.67 11.25 13.58
CA ASP A 295 -17.20 12.61 13.40
C ASP A 295 -16.08 13.61 13.11
N ARG A 296 -16.03 14.21 11.91
CA ARG A 296 -14.96 15.18 11.54
C ARG A 296 -15.24 16.62 12.00
N ALA A 297 -16.43 16.89 12.53
CA ALA A 297 -16.92 18.26 12.72
C ALA A 297 -16.36 18.98 13.97
N ASN A 298 -15.84 18.24 14.96
CA ASN A 298 -15.50 18.78 16.27
C ASN A 298 -14.05 18.48 16.70
N GLY A 299 -13.05 18.92 15.93
CA GLY A 299 -11.64 19.06 16.37
C GLY A 299 -11.18 17.99 17.35
N PHE A 300 -11.07 16.75 16.86
CA PHE A 300 -10.68 15.60 17.65
C PHE A 300 -9.16 15.53 17.77
N SER A 301 -8.63 15.35 18.99
CA SER A 301 -7.27 14.88 19.23
C SER A 301 -7.32 13.74 20.23
N PHE A 302 -6.53 12.71 19.96
CA PHE A 302 -6.43 11.50 20.75
C PHE A 302 -4.98 11.42 21.22
N ASP A 303 -4.67 11.83 22.45
CA ASP A 303 -3.34 11.68 23.06
C ASP A 303 -3.28 10.32 23.79
N ALA A 304 -3.43 9.21 23.07
CA ALA A 304 -3.41 7.88 23.69
C ALA A 304 -2.21 7.03 23.26
N ASN A 305 -1.53 6.47 24.24
CA ASN A 305 -0.59 5.37 24.07
C ASN A 305 -1.34 4.03 23.92
N ILE A 306 -2.04 3.84 22.80
CA ILE A 306 -2.60 2.52 22.49
C ILE A 306 -1.42 1.58 22.17
N THR A 307 -1.26 0.49 22.90
CA THR A 307 -0.18 -0.48 22.65
C THR A 307 -0.60 -1.55 21.64
N ASN A 308 -1.89 -1.90 21.58
CA ASN A 308 -2.41 -2.92 20.67
C ASN A 308 -3.88 -2.67 20.27
N ILE A 309 -4.23 -2.90 19.00
CA ILE A 309 -5.61 -2.97 18.51
C ILE A 309 -5.78 -4.30 17.78
N ASP A 310 -6.50 -5.25 18.36
CA ASP A 310 -6.83 -6.53 17.74
C ASP A 310 -8.33 -6.59 17.42
N VAL A 311 -8.69 -6.72 16.15
CA VAL A 311 -10.06 -7.02 15.71
C VAL A 311 -10.05 -8.36 14.98
N ILE A 312 -10.65 -9.37 15.59
CA ILE A 312 -10.56 -10.76 15.15
C ILE A 312 -11.96 -11.32 14.97
N ALA A 313 -12.27 -11.89 13.81
CA ALA A 313 -13.45 -12.73 13.62
C ALA A 313 -13.04 -14.12 13.13
N SER A 314 -13.38 -15.19 13.85
CA SER A 314 -12.94 -16.54 13.51
C SER A 314 -14.10 -17.52 13.26
N GLY A 315 -14.24 -18.03 12.04
CA GLY A 315 -15.20 -19.08 11.69
C GLY A 315 -15.74 -18.91 10.26
N ILE A 316 -16.36 -19.95 9.67
CA ILE A 316 -16.73 -19.95 8.24
C ILE A 316 -17.58 -18.73 7.88
N ASN A 317 -17.23 -17.97 6.84
CA ASN A 317 -17.82 -16.70 6.40
C ASN A 317 -17.73 -15.52 7.40
N SER A 318 -16.70 -15.43 8.24
CA SER A 318 -16.54 -14.31 9.19
C SER A 318 -15.91 -13.05 8.61
N SER A 319 -16.52 -11.87 8.80
CA SER A 319 -15.96 -10.59 8.32
C SER A 319 -15.52 -9.66 9.45
N VAL A 320 -14.46 -8.89 9.20
CA VAL A 320 -13.97 -7.88 10.13
C VAL A 320 -13.88 -6.52 9.44
N SER A 321 -14.28 -5.46 10.15
CA SER A 321 -14.00 -4.08 9.78
C SER A 321 -13.39 -3.31 10.96
N LEU A 322 -12.23 -2.70 10.74
CA LEU A 322 -11.68 -1.69 11.63
C LEU A 322 -11.66 -0.36 10.87
N GLY A 323 -12.43 0.62 11.33
CA GLY A 323 -12.41 1.99 10.82
C GLY A 323 -11.81 2.94 11.85
N LEU A 324 -10.75 3.65 11.47
CA LEU A 324 -10.04 4.62 12.31
C LEU A 324 -10.09 5.98 11.59
N ASP A 325 -10.97 6.89 12.02
CA ASP A 325 -11.06 8.27 11.52
C ASP A 325 -10.69 9.26 12.66
N GLY A 326 -10.30 10.49 12.32
CA GLY A 326 -9.90 11.53 13.25
C GLY A 326 -8.39 11.65 13.48
N SER A 327 -7.98 12.48 14.46
CA SER A 327 -6.57 12.64 14.83
C SER A 327 -6.19 11.66 15.92
N LEU A 328 -5.69 10.51 15.53
CA LEU A 328 -5.25 9.46 16.44
C LEU A 328 -3.73 9.54 16.58
N ASP A 329 -3.22 9.86 17.77
CA ASP A 329 -1.81 9.64 18.08
C ASP A 329 -1.64 8.16 18.46
N PHE A 330 -0.74 7.46 17.77
CA PHE A 330 -0.40 6.07 18.04
C PHE A 330 1.06 6.05 18.48
N ILE A 331 1.33 5.76 19.75
CA ILE A 331 2.70 5.67 20.25
C ILE A 331 3.04 4.19 20.45
N ASN A 332 3.87 3.63 19.56
CA ASN A 332 4.32 2.23 19.56
C ASN A 332 3.19 1.20 19.47
N SER A 333 2.13 1.50 18.71
CA SER A 333 0.95 0.63 18.60
C SER A 333 1.14 -0.51 17.61
N ASN A 334 0.66 -1.72 17.92
CA ASN A 334 0.45 -2.76 16.91
C ASN A 334 -1.04 -2.81 16.52
N ILE A 335 -1.33 -2.92 15.23
CA ILE A 335 -2.71 -3.01 14.71
C ILE A 335 -2.86 -4.34 13.99
N THR A 336 -3.75 -5.20 14.48
CA THR A 336 -4.06 -6.52 13.91
C THR A 336 -5.53 -6.61 13.52
N VAL A 337 -5.81 -6.91 12.26
CA VAL A 337 -7.17 -7.20 11.75
C VAL A 337 -7.14 -8.59 11.13
N SER A 338 -7.84 -9.56 11.73
CA SER A 338 -7.76 -10.97 11.32
C SER A 338 -9.15 -11.59 11.12
N ALA A 339 -9.38 -12.21 9.97
CA ALA A 339 -10.61 -12.94 9.68
C ALA A 339 -10.33 -14.37 9.21
N ASN A 340 -10.82 -15.40 9.91
CA ASN A 340 -10.59 -16.80 9.51
C ASN A 340 -11.82 -17.42 8.82
N LEU A 341 -11.54 -18.26 7.81
CA LEU A 341 -12.42 -19.15 7.04
C LEU A 341 -13.50 -18.42 6.22
N ASP A 342 -13.30 -18.29 4.91
CA ASP A 342 -14.31 -17.98 3.87
C ASP A 342 -14.91 -16.56 3.91
N ALA A 343 -14.17 -15.54 4.37
CA ALA A 343 -14.65 -14.15 4.33
C ALA A 343 -13.53 -13.09 4.32
N GLY A 344 -13.87 -11.82 4.56
CA GLY A 344 -13.02 -10.66 4.34
C GLY A 344 -12.62 -9.91 5.62
N ALA A 345 -11.36 -9.52 5.69
CA ALA A 345 -10.80 -8.57 6.66
C ALA A 345 -10.62 -7.22 5.98
N THR A 346 -11.21 -6.16 6.54
CA THR A 346 -11.06 -4.79 6.04
C THR A 346 -10.53 -3.87 7.15
N LEU A 347 -9.43 -3.18 6.85
CA LEU A 347 -8.88 -2.08 7.63
C LEU A 347 -9.03 -0.80 6.82
N ASP A 348 -9.69 0.21 7.40
CA ASP A 348 -9.78 1.57 6.87
C ASP A 348 -9.25 2.53 7.93
N ILE A 349 -8.06 3.07 7.69
CA ILE A 349 -7.49 4.16 8.46
C ILE A 349 -7.64 5.42 7.61
N SER A 350 -8.50 6.32 8.02
CA SER A 350 -8.80 7.57 7.33
C SER A 350 -8.79 8.75 8.29
N GLY A 351 -7.63 9.29 8.62
CA GLY A 351 -7.51 10.28 9.70
C GLY A 351 -6.20 11.07 9.71
N ILE A 352 -6.15 12.14 10.51
CA ILE A 352 -4.97 12.98 10.72
C ILE A 352 -4.08 12.28 11.75
N VAL A 353 -3.30 11.30 11.33
CA VAL A 353 -2.30 10.71 12.24
C VAL A 353 -1.21 11.78 12.43
N ASP A 354 -1.17 12.43 13.60
CA ASP A 354 -0.22 13.51 13.92
C ASP A 354 0.81 12.90 14.87
N GLU A 355 2.09 12.88 14.49
CA GLU A 355 3.23 12.32 15.27
C GLU A 355 3.09 10.84 15.71
N SER A 356 2.28 10.03 15.03
CA SER A 356 2.12 8.61 15.37
C SER A 356 3.31 7.75 14.92
N ASP A 357 3.88 7.00 15.86
CA ASP A 357 4.80 5.89 15.63
C ASP A 357 4.03 4.55 15.73
N ILE A 358 3.43 4.09 14.63
CA ILE A 358 2.81 2.76 14.59
C ILE A 358 3.92 1.71 14.52
N ASN A 359 3.95 0.74 15.42
CA ASN A 359 4.98 -0.28 15.41
C ASN A 359 4.75 -1.36 14.33
N SER A 360 3.51 -1.77 14.07
CA SER A 360 3.21 -2.67 12.93
C SER A 360 1.73 -2.65 12.54
N ILE A 361 1.43 -2.95 11.28
CA ILE A 361 0.07 -3.15 10.77
C ILE A 361 -0.01 -4.55 10.15
N VAL A 362 -0.93 -5.38 10.62
CA VAL A 362 -1.19 -6.72 10.09
C VAL A 362 -2.67 -6.85 9.75
N VAL A 363 -2.98 -7.10 8.47
CA VAL A 363 -4.33 -7.42 8.00
C VAL A 363 -4.29 -8.78 7.36
N GLU A 364 -4.90 -9.78 7.97
CA GLU A 364 -4.82 -11.16 7.52
C GLU A 364 -6.20 -11.81 7.36
N THR A 365 -6.32 -12.70 6.38
CA THR A 365 -7.50 -13.55 6.26
C THR A 365 -7.21 -14.89 5.57
N ASP A 366 -7.95 -15.93 5.96
CA ASP A 366 -7.86 -17.26 5.36
C ASP A 366 -9.23 -17.82 4.87
N GLY A 367 -9.18 -18.70 3.86
CA GLY A 367 -10.33 -19.44 3.32
C GLY A 367 -10.68 -19.23 1.84
N ASN A 368 -11.73 -19.88 1.38
CA ASN A 368 -12.08 -20.07 -0.02
C ASN A 368 -12.32 -18.75 -0.81
N ASN A 369 -12.72 -17.67 -0.15
CA ASN A 369 -12.89 -16.34 -0.73
C ASN A 369 -12.27 -15.26 0.20
N ALA A 370 -11.02 -15.48 0.59
CA ALA A 370 -10.24 -14.62 1.46
C ALA A 370 -10.06 -13.21 0.84
N SER A 371 -10.43 -12.15 1.55
CA SER A 371 -10.22 -10.76 1.10
C SER A 371 -9.64 -9.89 2.20
N ALA A 372 -8.33 -9.61 2.17
CA ALA A 372 -7.64 -8.70 3.08
C ALA A 372 -7.46 -7.34 2.39
N LEU A 373 -8.14 -6.31 2.88
CA LEU A 373 -8.11 -4.96 2.33
C LEU A 373 -7.62 -3.99 3.41
N ALA A 374 -6.61 -3.19 3.08
CA ALA A 374 -6.10 -2.12 3.93
C ALA A 374 -6.10 -0.80 3.15
N TYR A 375 -6.76 0.22 3.69
CA TYR A 375 -6.75 1.57 3.15
C TYR A 375 -6.15 2.51 4.20
N LEU A 376 -5.05 3.17 3.87
CA LEU A 376 -4.37 4.13 4.72
C LEU A 376 -4.48 5.51 4.06
N SER A 377 -5.24 6.43 4.63
CA SER A 377 -5.38 7.78 4.12
C SER A 377 -5.25 8.83 5.21
N SER A 378 -4.63 9.96 4.86
CA SER A 378 -4.42 11.08 5.77
C SER A 378 -4.86 12.39 5.13
N GLY A 379 -5.44 13.27 5.94
CA GLY A 379 -5.97 14.55 5.48
C GLY A 379 -4.90 15.55 5.03
N SER A 380 -3.65 15.41 5.51
CA SER A 380 -2.50 16.26 5.16
C SER A 380 -1.20 15.94 5.94
N ASN A 381 -1.19 14.92 6.80
CA ASN A 381 -0.10 14.67 7.74
C ASN A 381 0.77 13.48 7.33
N ASP A 382 2.00 13.50 7.85
CA ASP A 382 2.93 12.39 7.72
C ASP A 382 2.50 11.20 8.60
N LEU A 383 2.67 9.98 8.11
CA LEU A 383 2.41 8.72 8.82
C LEU A 383 3.74 8.04 9.11
N SER A 384 4.12 7.83 10.37
CA SER A 384 5.35 7.09 10.75
C SER A 384 5.00 5.67 11.18
N ILE A 385 5.73 4.69 10.64
CA ILE A 385 5.59 3.27 10.95
C ILE A 385 6.99 2.70 11.22
N ASP A 386 7.21 2.19 12.43
CA ASP A 386 8.51 1.68 12.88
C ASP A 386 8.79 0.22 12.49
N GLY A 387 7.76 -0.54 12.12
CA GLY A 387 7.88 -1.93 11.69
C GLY A 387 7.04 -2.25 10.45
N ASP A 388 6.61 -3.51 10.32
CA ASP A 388 6.09 -4.02 9.05
C ASP A 388 4.63 -3.62 8.80
N ILE A 389 4.29 -3.38 7.53
CA ILE A 389 2.91 -3.39 7.03
C ILE A 389 2.71 -4.70 6.26
N SER A 390 1.86 -5.57 6.78
CA SER A 390 1.58 -6.88 6.18
C SER A 390 0.09 -7.06 5.88
N VAL A 391 -0.24 -7.30 4.62
CA VAL A 391 -1.61 -7.61 4.17
C VAL A 391 -1.60 -9.01 3.54
N LEU A 392 -2.19 -9.99 4.20
CA LEU A 392 -2.17 -11.39 3.79
C LEU A 392 -3.57 -11.93 3.53
N ALA A 393 -3.80 -12.53 2.37
CA ALA A 393 -5.00 -13.31 2.08
C ALA A 393 -4.60 -14.72 1.61
N SER A 394 -5.20 -15.77 2.17
CA SER A 394 -4.87 -17.15 1.78
C SER A 394 -6.10 -18.03 1.56
N GLY A 395 -6.11 -18.91 0.55
CA GLY A 395 -7.16 -19.93 0.39
C GLY A 395 -7.46 -20.34 -1.05
N SER A 396 -8.74 -20.42 -1.49
CA SER A 396 -9.04 -20.82 -2.89
C SER A 396 -9.20 -19.66 -3.85
N ALA A 397 -9.70 -18.52 -3.40
CA ALA A 397 -9.62 -17.24 -4.07
C ALA A 397 -9.19 -16.23 -3.02
N ALA A 398 -8.06 -15.55 -3.25
CA ALA A 398 -7.46 -14.62 -2.30
C ALA A 398 -7.25 -13.25 -2.95
N LEU A 399 -7.79 -12.22 -2.32
CA LEU A 399 -7.55 -10.82 -2.65
C LEU A 399 -6.82 -10.15 -1.49
N ALA A 400 -5.58 -9.73 -1.69
CA ALA A 400 -4.83 -8.89 -0.76
C ALA A 400 -4.61 -7.53 -1.40
N SER A 401 -5.05 -6.45 -0.77
CA SER A 401 -4.84 -5.10 -1.30
C SER A 401 -4.50 -4.10 -0.21
N LEU A 402 -3.45 -3.32 -0.45
CA LEU A 402 -3.06 -2.17 0.35
C LEU A 402 -3.10 -0.93 -0.53
N SER A 403 -3.82 0.09 -0.11
CA SER A 403 -3.81 1.40 -0.77
C SER A 403 -3.46 2.48 0.23
N ILE A 404 -2.52 3.35 -0.14
CA ILE A 404 -2.02 4.45 0.70
C ILE A 404 -2.21 5.77 -0.05
N ASP A 405 -3.00 6.68 0.51
CA ASP A 405 -3.28 8.02 -0.03
C ASP A 405 -3.22 9.10 1.06
N LEU A 406 -2.02 9.62 1.33
CA LEU A 406 -1.78 10.63 2.36
C LEU A 406 -2.00 12.07 1.88
N ASN A 407 -2.57 12.27 0.68
CA ASN A 407 -3.00 13.58 0.16
C ASN A 407 -1.93 14.70 0.29
N GLY A 408 -0.66 14.37 0.02
CA GLY A 408 0.49 15.28 0.12
C GLY A 408 1.35 15.10 1.37
N GLY A 409 0.92 14.30 2.35
CA GLY A 409 1.73 13.83 3.47
C GLY A 409 2.74 12.76 3.08
N SER A 410 3.64 12.44 4.02
CA SER A 410 4.74 11.50 3.83
C SER A 410 4.54 10.22 4.64
N LEU A 411 4.87 9.05 4.10
CA LEU A 411 4.91 7.79 4.85
C LEU A 411 6.36 7.54 5.31
N TYR A 412 6.66 7.62 6.60
CA TYR A 412 7.97 7.29 7.16
C TYR A 412 8.02 5.82 7.60
N LEU A 413 8.98 5.04 7.10
CA LEU A 413 9.20 3.63 7.44
C LEU A 413 10.57 3.43 8.10
N ASN A 414 10.61 3.25 9.43
CA ASN A 414 11.86 3.19 10.20
C ASN A 414 12.39 1.76 10.38
N GLY A 415 12.60 1.02 9.27
CA GLY A 415 13.23 -0.31 9.30
C GLY A 415 12.29 -1.49 9.07
N GLY A 416 11.02 -1.24 8.76
CA GLY A 416 10.02 -2.25 8.42
C GLY A 416 9.85 -2.51 6.92
N ASP A 417 9.18 -3.61 6.61
CA ASP A 417 8.84 -4.07 5.26
C ASP A 417 7.37 -3.78 4.92
N ILE A 418 7.06 -3.54 3.64
CA ILE A 418 5.68 -3.57 3.12
C ILE A 418 5.49 -4.88 2.36
N SER A 419 4.58 -5.73 2.84
CA SER A 419 4.31 -7.04 2.25
C SER A 419 2.82 -7.23 1.99
N VAL A 420 2.44 -7.38 0.72
CA VAL A 420 1.06 -7.69 0.30
C VAL A 420 1.08 -9.07 -0.37
N VAL A 421 0.48 -10.07 0.28
CA VAL A 421 0.56 -11.46 -0.14
C VAL A 421 -0.83 -12.06 -0.32
N ALA A 422 -1.14 -12.51 -1.54
CA ALA A 422 -2.32 -13.33 -1.83
C ALA A 422 -1.86 -14.74 -2.23
N SER A 423 -2.24 -15.77 -1.47
CA SER A 423 -1.84 -17.15 -1.68
C SER A 423 -3.07 -18.03 -1.92
N SER A 424 -3.41 -18.34 -3.18
CA SER A 424 -4.60 -19.14 -3.49
C SER A 424 -4.68 -19.69 -4.91
N VAL A 425 -5.70 -20.52 -5.17
CA VAL A 425 -6.09 -21.00 -6.53
C VAL A 425 -6.39 -19.85 -7.53
N ASP A 426 -6.94 -18.72 -7.08
CA ASP A 426 -7.14 -17.48 -7.85
C ASP A 426 -6.68 -16.28 -6.99
N SER A 427 -5.42 -15.85 -7.14
CA SER A 427 -4.79 -14.85 -6.26
C SER A 427 -4.63 -13.48 -6.92
N THR A 428 -4.98 -12.42 -6.20
CA THR A 428 -4.76 -11.03 -6.59
C THR A 428 -4.14 -10.28 -5.42
N ALA A 429 -2.92 -9.77 -5.60
CA ALA A 429 -2.20 -8.94 -4.65
C ALA A 429 -1.97 -7.54 -5.27
N GLY A 430 -2.27 -6.47 -4.55
CA GLY A 430 -2.13 -5.11 -5.05
C GLY A 430 -1.66 -4.12 -4.00
N LEU A 431 -0.59 -3.38 -4.30
CA LEU A 431 -0.17 -2.20 -3.56
C LEU A 431 -0.35 -0.94 -4.43
N ASP A 432 -1.02 0.07 -3.91
CA ASP A 432 -1.35 1.30 -4.62
C ASP A 432 -0.96 2.52 -3.78
N LEU A 433 0.09 3.23 -4.20
CA LEU A 433 0.59 4.43 -3.53
C LEU A 433 0.17 5.67 -4.33
N ARG A 434 -0.68 6.52 -3.75
CA ARG A 434 -1.21 7.74 -4.39
C ARG A 434 -0.90 8.96 -3.56
N ASN A 435 -0.54 10.07 -4.21
CA ASN A 435 -0.29 11.38 -3.56
C ASN A 435 0.53 11.30 -2.26
N THR A 436 1.46 10.35 -2.17
CA THR A 436 2.19 10.02 -0.94
C THR A 436 3.67 9.99 -1.24
N ASN A 437 4.48 10.57 -0.36
CA ASN A 437 5.93 10.39 -0.42
C ASN A 437 6.35 9.40 0.67
N ALA A 438 6.69 8.17 0.29
CA ALA A 438 7.25 7.21 1.23
C ALA A 438 8.75 7.52 1.44
N TYR A 439 9.20 7.68 2.67
CA TYR A 439 10.60 7.85 3.08
C TYR A 439 10.96 6.80 4.11
N GLY A 440 12.20 6.32 4.13
CA GLY A 440 12.65 5.48 5.24
C GLY A 440 13.75 4.50 4.89
N SER A 441 14.20 3.75 5.88
CA SER A 441 15.06 2.58 5.68
C SER A 441 14.18 1.37 5.40
N LEU A 442 13.68 1.29 4.18
CA LEU A 442 12.88 0.18 3.66
C LEU A 442 13.80 -1.00 3.31
N ASN A 443 13.60 -2.19 3.89
CA ASN A 443 14.36 -3.36 3.43
C ASN A 443 13.67 -4.01 2.22
N LEU A 444 12.35 -4.18 2.28
CA LEU A 444 11.58 -4.87 1.25
C LEU A 444 10.18 -4.24 1.03
N ILE A 445 9.87 -3.93 -0.23
CA ILE A 445 8.48 -3.82 -0.71
C ILE A 445 8.20 -5.04 -1.56
N SER A 446 7.28 -5.89 -1.13
CA SER A 446 6.95 -7.16 -1.79
C SER A 446 5.45 -7.29 -2.03
N VAL A 447 5.06 -7.45 -3.30
CA VAL A 447 3.68 -7.82 -3.69
C VAL A 447 3.73 -9.21 -4.30
N VAL A 448 3.12 -10.19 -3.65
CA VAL A 448 3.19 -11.61 -4.04
C VAL A 448 1.80 -12.17 -4.28
N ALA A 449 1.57 -12.65 -5.49
CA ALA A 449 0.43 -13.52 -5.81
C ALA A 449 0.95 -14.92 -6.12
N ASP A 450 0.71 -15.89 -5.23
CA ASP A 450 1.14 -17.29 -5.36
C ASP A 450 -0.07 -18.21 -5.58
N ASP A 451 0.07 -19.24 -6.42
CA ASP A 451 -1.02 -20.08 -6.93
C ASP A 451 -0.62 -21.54 -7.24
N ASP A 452 -1.63 -22.43 -7.22
CA ASP A 452 -1.66 -23.85 -7.57
C ASP A 452 -2.51 -24.20 -8.84
N SER A 453 -3.34 -23.33 -9.45
CA SER A 453 -4.18 -23.77 -10.60
C SER A 453 -4.71 -22.79 -11.68
N ALA A 454 -4.80 -21.45 -11.55
CA ALA A 454 -5.44 -20.63 -12.61
C ALA A 454 -4.85 -19.22 -12.89
N TYR A 455 -4.96 -18.24 -11.98
CA TYR A 455 -4.52 -16.85 -12.24
C TYR A 455 -3.87 -16.20 -11.00
N ALA A 456 -2.71 -15.59 -11.21
CA ALA A 456 -2.01 -14.77 -10.21
C ALA A 456 -1.78 -13.35 -10.76
N TYR A 457 -2.32 -12.32 -10.10
CA TYR A 457 -2.09 -10.92 -10.46
C TYR A 457 -1.43 -10.19 -9.29
N ALA A 458 -0.19 -9.72 -9.47
CA ALA A 458 0.52 -8.90 -8.51
C ALA A 458 0.76 -7.53 -9.13
N SER A 459 0.31 -6.45 -8.48
CA SER A 459 0.60 -5.09 -8.94
C SER A 459 1.10 -4.15 -7.86
N LEU A 460 2.10 -3.34 -8.21
CA LEU A 460 2.47 -2.13 -7.46
C LEU A 460 2.31 -0.93 -8.38
N ASP A 461 1.37 -0.03 -8.06
CA ASP A 461 1.14 1.24 -8.75
C ASP A 461 1.61 2.40 -7.87
N ILE A 462 2.45 3.27 -8.42
CA ILE A 462 2.88 4.52 -7.79
C ILE A 462 2.41 5.67 -8.68
N ALA A 463 1.38 6.39 -8.25
CA ALA A 463 0.76 7.42 -9.06
C ALA A 463 1.70 8.62 -9.31
N SER A 464 1.44 9.39 -10.37
CA SER A 464 2.22 10.60 -10.66
C SER A 464 2.17 11.59 -9.49
N GLY A 465 3.34 12.04 -9.02
CA GLY A 465 3.45 12.95 -7.87
C GLY A 465 3.62 12.24 -6.52
N ALA A 466 3.51 10.90 -6.47
CA ALA A 466 4.04 10.10 -5.36
C ALA A 466 5.54 9.83 -5.57
N SER A 467 6.28 9.64 -4.48
CA SER A 467 7.67 9.22 -4.54
C SER A 467 8.01 8.18 -3.48
N ILE A 468 8.96 7.30 -3.78
CA ILE A 468 9.56 6.40 -2.77
C ILE A 468 11.01 6.81 -2.63
N THR A 469 11.39 7.29 -1.45
CA THR A 469 12.77 7.57 -1.07
C THR A 469 13.29 6.46 -0.14
N ILE A 470 14.26 5.67 -0.62
CA ILE A 470 14.89 4.63 0.19
C ILE A 470 16.21 5.18 0.72
N GLY A 471 16.27 5.37 2.04
CA GLY A 471 17.49 5.74 2.77
C GLY A 471 18.24 4.48 3.17
N THR A 472 19.33 4.17 2.50
CA THR A 472 19.95 2.83 2.57
C THR A 472 20.86 2.68 3.81
N SER A 473 20.31 2.32 4.97
CA SER A 473 21.13 1.84 6.09
C SER A 473 21.56 0.39 5.97
N ASN A 474 20.88 -0.39 5.12
CA ASN A 474 21.16 -1.81 4.90
C ASN A 474 21.90 -2.05 3.58
N VAL A 475 22.49 -3.24 3.46
CA VAL A 475 23.34 -3.63 2.32
C VAL A 475 22.49 -4.03 1.11
N ASN A 476 21.26 -4.49 1.33
CA ASN A 476 20.36 -4.98 0.30
C ASN A 476 18.95 -4.44 0.54
N ASP A 477 18.50 -3.54 -0.33
CA ASP A 477 17.13 -3.02 -0.33
C ASP A 477 16.44 -3.48 -1.63
N SER A 478 15.16 -3.85 -1.57
CA SER A 478 14.47 -4.48 -2.71
C SER A 478 13.02 -4.00 -2.88
N ILE A 479 12.64 -3.69 -4.12
CA ILE A 479 11.25 -3.54 -4.57
C ILE A 479 10.96 -4.70 -5.53
N MET A 480 10.04 -5.57 -5.15
CA MET A 480 9.78 -6.81 -5.88
C MET A 480 8.28 -7.08 -6.03
N VAL A 481 7.86 -7.34 -7.26
CA VAL A 481 6.52 -7.83 -7.58
C VAL A 481 6.66 -9.24 -8.11
N LEU A 482 6.06 -10.21 -7.42
CA LEU A 482 6.12 -11.63 -7.76
C LEU A 482 4.72 -12.15 -8.07
N ALA A 483 4.55 -12.75 -9.23
CA ALA A 483 3.39 -13.57 -9.57
C ALA A 483 3.87 -14.94 -10.06
N SER A 484 3.48 -16.02 -9.39
CA SER A 484 3.79 -17.39 -9.84
C SER A 484 2.49 -18.11 -10.18
N HIS A 485 2.43 -18.75 -11.36
CA HIS A 485 1.64 -19.92 -11.80
C HIS A 485 1.13 -19.87 -13.29
N THR A 486 0.36 -20.86 -13.77
CA THR A 486 -0.01 -21.12 -15.20
C THR A 486 -0.50 -19.94 -16.04
N ALA A 487 -1.01 -18.85 -15.45
CA ALA A 487 -1.23 -17.56 -16.10
C ALA A 487 -0.99 -16.45 -15.06
N SER A 488 0.20 -15.84 -15.10
CA SER A 488 0.64 -14.90 -14.07
C SER A 488 0.95 -13.52 -14.66
N PHE A 489 0.51 -12.49 -13.97
CA PHE A 489 0.72 -11.10 -14.35
C PHE A 489 1.39 -10.40 -13.17
N ALA A 490 2.66 -10.05 -13.33
CA ALA A 490 3.38 -9.19 -12.39
C ALA A 490 3.56 -7.83 -13.06
N SER A 491 2.95 -6.78 -12.51
CA SER A 491 3.11 -5.41 -13.01
C SER A 491 3.65 -4.51 -11.92
N LEU A 492 4.79 -3.89 -12.18
CA LEU A 492 5.33 -2.80 -11.39
C LEU A 492 5.23 -1.54 -12.25
N ASP A 493 4.21 -0.72 -12.01
CA ASP A 493 3.95 0.52 -12.73
C ASP A 493 4.22 1.72 -11.81
N ILE A 494 5.33 2.39 -12.05
CA ILE A 494 5.80 3.53 -11.28
C ILE A 494 5.66 4.76 -12.15
N ASN A 495 4.50 5.40 -12.10
CA ASN A 495 4.25 6.69 -12.77
C ASN A 495 4.79 7.89 -11.98
N GLY A 496 5.31 7.65 -10.77
CA GLY A 496 5.97 8.62 -9.89
C GLY A 496 7.50 8.58 -9.98
N THR A 497 8.17 8.98 -8.89
CA THR A 497 9.64 8.98 -8.80
C THR A 497 10.13 8.00 -7.72
N ILE A 498 11.06 7.10 -8.04
CA ILE A 498 11.87 6.43 -7.01
C ILE A 498 13.12 7.27 -6.78
N GLU A 499 13.42 7.62 -5.54
CA GLU A 499 14.69 8.21 -5.11
C GLU A 499 15.46 7.21 -4.25
N LEU A 500 16.68 6.88 -4.63
CA LEU A 500 17.58 6.05 -3.83
C LEU A 500 18.61 6.98 -3.22
N LYS A 501 18.60 7.13 -1.90
CA LYS A 501 19.52 8.02 -1.18
C LYS A 501 20.47 7.17 -0.35
N ASP A 502 21.72 7.09 -0.78
CA ASP A 502 22.76 6.64 0.13
C ASP A 502 23.11 7.77 1.10
N ASN A 503 22.65 7.62 2.34
CA ASN A 503 22.81 8.59 3.41
C ASN A 503 23.79 8.11 4.48
N VAL A 504 24.39 6.93 4.31
CA VAL A 504 25.18 6.30 5.37
C VAL A 504 26.67 6.39 5.08
N ASN A 505 27.39 6.96 6.04
CA ASN A 505 28.85 7.04 6.02
C ASN A 505 29.47 5.68 6.42
N ASP A 506 28.97 4.57 5.85
CA ASP A 506 29.51 3.22 6.02
C ASP A 506 30.20 2.77 4.73
N ASN A 507 31.39 2.18 4.83
CA ASN A 507 32.18 1.75 3.68
C ASN A 507 31.65 0.43 3.08
N GLN A 508 30.35 0.32 2.81
CA GLN A 508 29.73 -0.90 2.27
C GLN A 508 29.06 -0.63 0.92
N ASP A 509 29.30 -1.53 -0.03
CA ASP A 509 28.58 -1.55 -1.31
C ASP A 509 27.07 -1.77 -1.04
N LYS A 510 26.22 -1.04 -1.75
CA LYS A 510 24.76 -1.13 -1.61
C LYS A 510 24.19 -1.82 -2.85
N ASN A 511 23.37 -2.85 -2.65
CA ASN A 511 22.64 -3.50 -3.74
C ASN A 511 21.17 -3.09 -3.69
N PHE A 512 20.70 -2.48 -4.76
CA PHE A 512 19.30 -2.19 -4.96
C PHE A 512 18.71 -3.12 -6.02
N PHE A 513 17.64 -3.83 -5.67
CA PHE A 513 16.92 -4.70 -6.60
C PHE A 513 15.55 -4.13 -6.91
N VAL A 514 15.26 -3.91 -8.20
CA VAL A 514 13.90 -3.60 -8.68
C VAL A 514 13.50 -4.69 -9.65
N GLY A 515 12.42 -5.40 -9.34
CA GLY A 515 12.00 -6.50 -10.21
C GLY A 515 10.52 -6.77 -10.27
N ALA A 516 10.11 -7.27 -11.43
CA ALA A 516 8.81 -7.86 -11.68
C ALA A 516 9.03 -9.27 -12.23
N VAL A 517 8.59 -10.30 -11.52
CA VAL A 517 8.77 -11.69 -11.92
C VAL A 517 7.40 -12.35 -12.04
N ALA A 518 7.08 -12.81 -13.25
CA ALA A 518 5.92 -13.61 -13.55
C ALA A 518 6.39 -15.02 -13.98
N ALA A 519 5.95 -16.09 -13.31
CA ALA A 519 6.27 -17.45 -13.73
C ALA A 519 5.00 -18.16 -14.18
N GLY A 520 4.88 -18.72 -15.39
CA GLY A 520 3.57 -19.18 -15.89
C GLY A 520 3.32 -19.21 -17.39
N GLN A 521 2.49 -20.14 -17.92
CA GLN A 521 2.08 -20.04 -19.33
C GLN A 521 1.35 -18.69 -19.55
N ASN A 522 1.53 -18.04 -20.70
CA ASN A 522 0.96 -16.70 -20.94
C ASN A 522 1.32 -15.66 -19.84
N SER A 523 2.48 -15.80 -19.19
CA SER A 523 2.88 -14.88 -18.12
C SER A 523 3.30 -13.52 -18.66
N SER A 524 3.01 -12.44 -17.93
CA SER A 524 3.47 -11.10 -18.29
C SER A 524 4.12 -10.44 -17.09
N ALA A 525 5.41 -10.16 -17.19
CA ALA A 525 6.16 -9.35 -16.25
C ALA A 525 6.41 -7.97 -16.85
N ARG A 526 5.96 -6.91 -16.18
CA ARG A 526 6.14 -5.53 -16.63
C ARG A 526 6.75 -4.70 -15.51
N LEU A 527 7.79 -3.96 -15.84
CA LEU A 527 8.41 -2.95 -15.00
C LEU A 527 8.42 -1.66 -15.79
N ASN A 528 7.62 -0.70 -15.38
CA ASN A 528 7.53 0.62 -15.99
C ASN A 528 7.89 1.66 -14.91
N ILE A 529 8.91 2.48 -15.15
CA ILE A 529 9.39 3.48 -14.20
C ILE A 529 9.48 4.82 -14.93
N ASP A 530 8.71 5.81 -14.51
CA ASP A 530 8.74 7.13 -15.11
C ASP A 530 10.03 7.88 -14.76
N THR A 531 10.40 7.92 -13.48
CA THR A 531 11.69 8.50 -13.06
C THR A 531 12.33 7.70 -11.93
N LEU A 532 13.59 7.31 -12.12
CA LEU A 532 14.46 6.78 -11.07
C LEU A 532 15.59 7.78 -10.82
N LYS A 533 15.72 8.29 -9.59
CA LYS A 533 16.82 9.16 -9.15
C LYS A 533 17.72 8.43 -8.19
N LEU A 534 19.01 8.48 -8.43
CA LEU A 534 20.03 7.99 -7.51
C LEU A 534 20.77 9.19 -6.93
N TYR A 535 20.69 9.37 -5.62
CA TYR A 535 21.47 10.35 -4.89
C TYR A 535 22.60 9.64 -4.17
N ASP A 536 23.82 9.94 -4.60
CA ASP A 536 25.02 9.61 -3.85
C ASP A 536 25.47 10.87 -3.09
N GLN A 537 25.22 10.89 -1.78
CA GLN A 537 25.62 11.98 -0.88
C GLN A 537 26.82 11.57 -0.02
N TYR A 538 27.89 11.12 -0.65
CA TYR A 538 29.11 10.84 0.09
C TYR A 538 29.84 12.13 0.57
N TYR A 539 30.07 12.22 1.87
CA TYR A 539 30.97 13.18 2.52
C TYR A 539 32.05 12.41 3.27
N SER A 540 33.14 12.07 2.59
CA SER A 540 34.34 11.53 3.24
C SER A 540 35.55 12.40 3.02
N ASP A 541 36.36 12.50 4.07
CA ASP A 541 37.67 13.13 4.06
C ASP A 541 38.77 12.18 3.51
N ASP A 542 38.45 10.92 3.18
CA ASP A 542 39.37 9.90 2.67
C ASP A 542 39.03 9.51 1.21
N PRO A 543 39.71 10.10 0.21
CA PRO A 543 39.48 9.86 -1.22
C PRO A 543 40.11 8.55 -1.73
N SER A 544 40.26 7.53 -0.87
CA SER A 544 40.94 6.27 -1.23
C SER A 544 40.05 5.02 -1.16
N THR A 545 38.76 5.18 -0.88
CA THR A 545 37.79 4.09 -0.85
C THR A 545 36.78 4.26 -1.97
N ASP A 546 36.97 3.53 -3.07
CA ASP A 546 35.96 3.39 -4.11
C ASP A 546 34.69 2.78 -3.51
N ARG A 547 33.52 3.36 -3.80
CA ARG A 547 32.21 2.81 -3.41
C ARG A 547 31.37 2.60 -4.65
N TYR A 548 30.60 1.51 -4.66
CA TYR A 548 29.71 1.18 -5.76
C TYR A 548 28.28 1.06 -5.24
N THR A 549 27.38 1.86 -5.81
CA THR A 549 25.94 1.59 -5.74
C THR A 549 25.59 0.66 -6.88
N HIS A 550 25.17 -0.57 -6.57
CA HIS A 550 24.77 -1.58 -7.53
C HIS A 550 23.25 -1.53 -7.74
N LEU A 551 22.85 -1.12 -8.93
CA LEU A 551 21.45 -1.17 -9.36
C LEU A 551 21.20 -2.42 -10.21
N ASN A 552 20.30 -3.29 -9.74
CA ASN A 552 19.91 -4.51 -10.43
C ASN A 552 18.43 -4.43 -10.83
N PHE A 553 18.17 -4.52 -12.13
CA PHE A 553 16.82 -4.69 -12.65
C PHE A 553 16.58 -6.17 -13.00
N GLU A 554 15.48 -6.75 -12.51
CA GLU A 554 15.07 -8.10 -12.90
C GLU A 554 13.61 -8.13 -13.37
N VAL A 555 13.41 -8.24 -14.67
CA VAL A 555 12.09 -8.51 -15.26
C VAL A 555 12.12 -9.90 -15.85
N SER A 556 11.37 -10.83 -15.27
CA SER A 556 11.40 -12.22 -15.73
C SER A 556 9.99 -12.75 -15.94
N ALA A 557 9.69 -13.17 -17.17
CA ALA A 557 8.48 -13.92 -17.51
C ALA A 557 8.89 -15.35 -17.94
N THR A 558 8.26 -16.41 -17.43
CA THR A 558 8.65 -17.80 -17.76
C THR A 558 7.48 -18.60 -18.30
N ASN A 559 7.71 -19.43 -19.33
CA ASN A 559 6.80 -20.34 -20.06
C ASN A 559 6.20 -19.82 -21.40
N GLU A 560 5.50 -20.70 -22.14
CA GLU A 560 4.94 -20.40 -23.48
C GLU A 560 4.16 -19.07 -23.52
N ASP A 561 4.37 -18.26 -24.56
CA ASP A 561 3.75 -16.93 -24.79
C ASP A 561 4.01 -15.90 -23.67
N ALA A 562 5.15 -16.00 -22.96
CA ALA A 562 5.55 -15.07 -21.91
C ALA A 562 6.01 -13.69 -22.44
N VAL A 563 5.63 -12.60 -21.76
CA VAL A 563 6.04 -11.23 -22.10
C VAL A 563 6.79 -10.59 -20.94
N ALA A 564 8.06 -10.25 -21.14
CA ALA A 564 8.84 -9.44 -20.19
C ALA A 564 9.05 -8.04 -20.76
N SER A 565 8.70 -6.99 -20.03
CA SER A 565 8.89 -5.61 -20.47
C SER A 565 9.50 -4.76 -19.37
N LEU A 566 10.65 -4.16 -19.66
CA LEU A 566 11.26 -3.09 -18.88
C LEU A 566 11.10 -1.78 -19.65
N ASN A 567 10.55 -0.76 -19.00
CA ASN A 567 10.50 0.61 -19.49
C ASN A 567 10.95 1.53 -18.36
N VAL A 568 12.05 2.25 -18.54
CA VAL A 568 12.48 3.32 -17.63
C VAL A 568 12.51 4.60 -18.44
N ASN A 569 11.60 5.56 -18.22
CA ASN A 569 11.52 6.76 -19.04
C ASN A 569 12.63 7.78 -18.72
N SER A 570 13.06 7.85 -17.45
CA SER A 570 14.15 8.72 -17.00
C SER A 570 14.94 8.07 -15.87
N LEU A 571 16.26 7.93 -16.07
CA LEU A 571 17.23 7.59 -15.02
C LEU A 571 18.12 8.80 -14.75
N GLU A 572 18.08 9.36 -13.54
CA GLU A 572 18.88 10.53 -13.14
C GLU A 572 19.87 10.16 -12.03
N LEU A 573 21.15 10.47 -12.24
CA LEU A 573 22.16 10.45 -11.17
C LEU A 573 22.32 11.87 -10.62
N VAL A 574 22.04 12.08 -9.35
CA VAL A 574 22.15 13.38 -8.69
C VAL A 574 23.34 13.36 -7.73
N THR A 575 24.47 13.92 -8.18
CA THR A 575 25.66 14.10 -7.34
C THR A 575 25.58 15.40 -6.55
N SER A 576 26.02 15.37 -5.29
CA SER A 576 26.03 16.56 -4.43
C SER A 576 27.00 17.64 -4.97
N PRO A 577 26.62 18.92 -5.07
CA PRO A 577 27.47 20.00 -5.61
C PRO A 577 28.74 20.37 -4.81
N GLY A 578 29.17 19.54 -3.86
CA GLY A 578 30.20 19.85 -2.87
C GLY A 578 31.37 18.86 -2.72
N GLY A 579 31.29 17.68 -3.32
CA GLY A 579 32.41 16.72 -3.37
C GLY A 579 33.33 17.00 -4.56
N SER A 580 34.62 16.67 -4.48
CA SER A 580 35.43 16.50 -5.69
C SER A 580 34.71 15.50 -6.60
N SER A 581 34.52 15.86 -7.87
CA SER A 581 33.79 15.09 -8.88
C SER A 581 34.34 13.69 -9.17
N ASP A 582 35.40 13.28 -8.49
CA ASP A 582 36.26 12.18 -8.91
C ASP A 582 35.99 10.87 -8.12
N ASP A 583 35.07 10.86 -7.14
CA ASP A 583 34.98 9.76 -6.15
C ASP A 583 33.57 9.09 -6.00
N ASN A 584 32.55 9.52 -6.74
CA ASN A 584 31.19 8.95 -6.64
C ASN A 584 30.82 8.15 -7.89
N TYR A 585 30.77 6.82 -7.78
CA TYR A 585 30.58 5.90 -8.89
C TYR A 585 29.21 5.20 -8.84
N LEU A 586 28.36 5.44 -9.84
CA LEU A 586 27.21 4.57 -10.10
C LEU A 586 27.65 3.39 -10.96
N ASN A 587 27.37 2.18 -10.50
CA ASN A 587 27.57 0.95 -11.27
C ASN A 587 26.21 0.24 -11.44
N VAL A 588 25.61 0.36 -12.63
CA VAL A 588 24.47 -0.48 -13.02
C VAL A 588 25.03 -1.86 -13.34
N ASN A 589 25.09 -2.71 -12.32
CA ASN A 589 25.75 -4.01 -12.36
C ASN A 589 25.06 -4.98 -13.32
N GLN A 590 23.72 -4.99 -13.34
CA GLN A 590 22.97 -5.98 -14.10
C GLN A 590 21.56 -5.51 -14.46
N ILE A 591 21.23 -5.52 -15.76
CA ILE A 591 19.85 -5.43 -16.26
C ILE A 591 19.48 -6.80 -16.84
N ASN A 592 18.69 -7.58 -16.09
CA ASN A 592 18.17 -8.87 -16.54
C ASN A 592 16.73 -8.72 -17.01
N VAL A 593 16.50 -8.83 -18.32
CA VAL A 593 15.16 -9.02 -18.89
C VAL A 593 15.11 -10.42 -19.49
N LYS A 594 14.37 -11.33 -18.86
CA LYS A 594 14.29 -12.75 -19.22
C LYS A 594 12.87 -13.09 -19.66
N ALA A 595 12.72 -13.66 -20.85
CA ALA A 595 11.48 -14.31 -21.27
C ALA A 595 11.83 -15.74 -21.69
N LEU A 596 11.33 -16.75 -20.96
CA LEU A 596 11.71 -18.15 -21.16
C LEU A 596 10.56 -18.93 -21.83
N GLU A 597 10.85 -19.73 -22.88
CA GLU A 597 9.98 -20.65 -23.66
C GLU A 597 9.39 -20.14 -25.00
N ILE A 598 8.62 -21.00 -25.70
CA ILE A 598 8.15 -20.83 -27.08
C ILE A 598 7.15 -19.66 -27.17
N GLY A 599 7.37 -18.72 -28.09
CA GLY A 599 6.46 -17.58 -28.33
C GLY A 599 6.69 -16.37 -27.42
N ALA A 600 7.77 -16.36 -26.64
CA ALA A 600 8.04 -15.32 -25.67
C ALA A 600 8.60 -14.02 -26.30
N GLU A 601 8.21 -12.86 -25.75
CA GLU A 601 8.68 -11.54 -26.18
C GLU A 601 9.35 -10.81 -25.00
N ALA A 602 10.51 -10.19 -25.24
CA ALA A 602 11.25 -9.45 -24.22
C ALA A 602 11.61 -8.04 -24.73
N TYR A 603 11.06 -7.00 -24.11
CA TYR A 603 11.32 -5.62 -24.48
C TYR A 603 12.03 -4.89 -23.35
N ALA A 604 13.09 -4.14 -23.65
CA ALA A 604 13.78 -3.29 -22.69
C ALA A 604 13.97 -1.89 -23.28
N TYR A 605 13.36 -0.87 -22.69
CA TYR A 605 13.61 0.52 -23.05
C TYR A 605 14.12 1.25 -21.81
N ILE A 606 15.20 2.01 -21.97
CA ILE A 606 15.75 2.84 -20.90
C ILE A 606 16.06 4.22 -21.52
N GLY A 607 15.13 5.15 -21.36
CA GLY A 607 15.29 6.56 -21.71
C GLY A 607 15.80 7.39 -20.53
N GLY A 608 16.45 8.52 -20.83
CA GLY A 608 16.86 9.51 -19.83
C GLY A 608 18.29 10.00 -20.02
N ASN A 609 18.64 11.16 -19.45
CA ASN A 609 20.03 11.63 -19.51
C ASN A 609 20.90 10.78 -18.57
N PHE A 610 21.58 9.77 -19.11
CA PHE A 610 22.52 8.97 -18.33
C PHE A 610 23.83 9.73 -18.16
N SER A 611 24.42 9.67 -16.98
CA SER A 611 25.81 10.05 -16.72
C SER A 611 26.47 8.86 -16.04
N ILE A 612 27.21 8.05 -16.78
CA ILE A 612 27.79 6.79 -16.28
C ILE A 612 29.29 6.94 -16.16
N ASP A 613 29.82 6.60 -14.99
CA ASP A 613 31.24 6.78 -14.65
C ASP A 613 32.05 5.47 -14.75
N SER A 614 31.42 4.28 -14.65
CA SER A 614 32.13 3.00 -14.74
C SER A 614 31.31 1.86 -15.37
N LEU A 615 31.96 0.71 -15.60
CA LEU A 615 31.54 -0.45 -16.41
C LEU A 615 30.07 -0.85 -16.19
N VAL A 616 29.26 -0.83 -17.25
CA VAL A 616 27.88 -1.33 -17.26
C VAL A 616 27.86 -2.66 -17.99
N ASP A 617 27.50 -3.75 -17.30
CA ASP A 617 27.26 -5.06 -17.92
C ASP A 617 25.74 -5.22 -18.16
N ILE A 618 25.29 -4.81 -19.36
CA ILE A 618 23.91 -5.09 -19.81
C ILE A 618 23.87 -6.46 -20.46
N SER A 619 23.64 -7.49 -19.65
CA SER A 619 23.43 -8.87 -20.12
C SER A 619 21.95 -9.14 -20.41
N LEU A 620 21.56 -9.05 -21.69
CA LEU A 620 20.26 -9.54 -22.17
C LEU A 620 20.41 -10.99 -22.67
N ASP A 621 20.03 -11.97 -21.85
CA ASP A 621 20.10 -13.41 -22.19
C ASP A 621 18.74 -13.94 -22.66
N ILE A 622 18.68 -14.32 -23.94
CA ILE A 622 17.59 -15.12 -24.51
C ILE A 622 18.19 -16.31 -25.25
N SER A 623 17.99 -17.51 -24.70
CA SER A 623 18.54 -18.75 -25.26
C SER A 623 17.46 -19.83 -25.49
N ASN A 624 17.37 -20.32 -26.74
CA ASN A 624 16.64 -21.54 -27.21
C ASN A 624 15.17 -21.42 -27.68
N TYR A 625 14.75 -20.45 -28.52
CA TYR A 625 13.30 -20.28 -28.84
C TYR A 625 12.92 -20.11 -30.31
N GLN A 626 11.63 -20.26 -30.66
CA GLN A 626 11.12 -20.20 -32.04
C GLN A 626 10.84 -18.77 -32.56
N ASN A 627 10.54 -17.81 -31.67
CA ASN A 627 10.34 -16.38 -31.96
C ASN A 627 10.81 -15.61 -30.73
N ALA A 628 11.78 -14.71 -30.87
CA ALA A 628 12.23 -13.83 -29.79
C ALA A 628 12.60 -12.47 -30.38
N SER A 629 12.06 -11.39 -29.83
CA SER A 629 12.49 -10.02 -30.16
C SER A 629 13.12 -9.38 -28.94
N VAL A 630 14.29 -8.76 -29.11
CA VAL A 630 14.91 -7.86 -28.13
C VAL A 630 15.13 -6.52 -28.80
N SER A 631 14.61 -5.47 -28.20
CA SER A 631 14.96 -4.10 -28.55
C SER A 631 15.51 -3.45 -27.29
N LEU A 632 16.68 -2.83 -27.38
CA LEU A 632 17.22 -1.91 -26.38
C LEU A 632 17.25 -0.52 -26.99
N GLY A 633 16.45 0.40 -26.43
CA GLY A 633 16.49 1.83 -26.75
C GLY A 633 17.20 2.58 -25.63
N LEU A 634 18.25 3.33 -25.98
CA LEU A 634 18.95 4.26 -25.09
C LEU A 634 18.88 5.67 -25.69
N GLU A 635 18.31 6.62 -24.95
CA GLU A 635 18.26 8.03 -25.34
C GLU A 635 19.15 8.84 -24.39
N ASN A 636 20.00 9.76 -24.91
CA ASN A 636 20.85 10.70 -24.15
C ASN A 636 21.86 10.07 -23.16
N LEU A 637 22.64 9.11 -23.63
CA LEU A 637 23.72 8.53 -22.82
C LEU A 637 24.95 9.46 -22.77
N SER A 638 25.41 9.86 -21.60
CA SER A 638 26.70 10.56 -21.39
C SER A 638 27.63 9.71 -20.53
N ILE A 639 28.88 9.54 -20.94
CA ILE A 639 29.88 8.74 -20.23
C ILE A 639 31.11 9.60 -19.91
N ILE A 640 31.47 9.69 -18.63
CA ILE A 640 32.37 10.74 -18.10
C ILE A 640 33.78 10.22 -17.72
N ASN A 641 34.05 8.90 -17.56
CA ASN A 641 35.35 8.39 -17.06
C ASN A 641 36.13 7.38 -17.94
N GLN A 642 37.39 7.13 -17.52
CA GLN A 642 38.55 6.63 -18.30
C GLN A 642 38.65 5.13 -18.62
N ASP A 643 37.73 4.28 -18.16
CA ASP A 643 37.85 2.82 -18.35
C ASP A 643 37.09 2.31 -19.59
N ALA A 644 37.57 1.24 -20.21
CA ALA A 644 36.99 0.69 -21.45
C ALA A 644 35.59 0.11 -21.21
N TYR A 645 34.62 0.47 -22.06
CA TYR A 645 33.25 -0.07 -22.01
C TYR A 645 33.04 -1.15 -23.07
N GLN A 646 32.33 -2.22 -22.71
CA GLN A 646 31.94 -3.31 -23.61
C GLN A 646 30.42 -3.50 -23.55
N PHE A 647 29.75 -3.29 -24.68
CA PHE A 647 28.36 -3.72 -24.86
C PHE A 647 28.38 -5.10 -25.52
N ASP A 648 28.26 -6.17 -24.73
CA ASP A 648 28.10 -7.54 -25.23
C ASP A 648 26.63 -7.94 -25.09
N THR A 649 26.00 -8.23 -26.23
CA THR A 649 24.65 -8.77 -26.23
C THR A 649 24.66 -10.03 -27.10
N ASN A 650 24.04 -11.12 -26.64
CA ASN A 650 23.91 -12.37 -27.41
C ASN A 650 22.45 -12.87 -27.38
N VAL A 651 21.83 -13.09 -28.56
CA VAL A 651 20.46 -13.65 -28.67
C VAL A 651 20.49 -14.88 -29.58
N SER A 652 19.87 -16.00 -29.16
CA SER A 652 19.82 -17.25 -29.92
C SER A 652 18.40 -17.85 -30.04
N ALA A 653 17.75 -17.71 -31.19
CA ALA A 653 16.38 -18.19 -31.49
C ALA A 653 16.10 -18.41 -33.00
N ASP A 654 15.22 -19.36 -33.39
CA ASP A 654 14.81 -19.69 -34.78
C ASP A 654 14.09 -18.55 -35.53
N ASN A 655 13.66 -17.49 -34.84
CA ASN A 655 13.31 -16.18 -35.41
C ASN A 655 13.77 -15.12 -34.41
N ALA A 656 15.07 -14.88 -34.34
CA ALA A 656 15.67 -13.89 -33.45
C ALA A 656 15.63 -12.50 -34.07
N TYR A 657 14.86 -11.55 -33.52
CA TYR A 657 15.01 -10.13 -33.85
C TYR A 657 15.80 -9.43 -32.74
N LYS A 658 16.80 -8.66 -33.13
CA LYS A 658 17.62 -7.90 -32.21
C LYS A 658 17.93 -6.51 -32.76
N ALA A 659 17.61 -5.51 -31.98
CA ALA A 659 17.94 -4.12 -32.27
C ALA A 659 18.54 -3.44 -31.04
N LEU A 660 19.67 -2.76 -31.24
CA LEU A 660 20.19 -1.75 -30.35
C LEU A 660 20.03 -0.40 -31.06
N ASN A 661 19.16 0.47 -30.54
CA ASN A 661 19.01 1.82 -31.04
C ASN A 661 19.51 2.80 -29.99
N ILE A 662 20.50 3.61 -30.37
CA ILE A 662 21.06 4.64 -29.51
C ILE A 662 20.91 5.99 -30.20
N GLU A 663 20.02 6.83 -29.69
CA GLU A 663 19.64 8.08 -30.38
C GLU A 663 20.62 9.23 -30.14
N HIS A 664 21.13 9.36 -28.91
CA HIS A 664 22.04 10.43 -28.50
C HIS A 664 23.10 9.86 -27.56
N VAL A 665 24.40 10.05 -27.89
CA VAL A 665 25.50 9.64 -27.00
C VAL A 665 26.62 10.66 -26.97
N ASP A 666 27.13 10.94 -25.79
CA ASP A 666 28.35 11.70 -25.54
C ASP A 666 29.36 10.77 -24.85
N PHE A 667 30.30 10.22 -25.61
CA PHE A 667 31.40 9.41 -25.08
C PHE A 667 32.67 10.25 -25.09
N ASN A 668 33.40 10.27 -23.99
CA ASN A 668 34.73 10.89 -23.93
C ASN A 668 35.90 9.89 -24.10
N TYR A 669 35.63 8.57 -24.24
CA TYR A 669 36.64 7.50 -24.13
C TYR A 669 36.37 6.26 -25.03
N SER A 670 37.14 5.18 -24.84
CA SER A 670 37.22 4.02 -25.73
C SER A 670 36.13 2.95 -25.51
N GLY A 671 35.38 2.56 -26.56
CA GLY A 671 34.30 1.56 -26.47
C GLY A 671 34.36 0.41 -27.49
N VAL A 672 33.76 -0.73 -27.14
CA VAL A 672 33.51 -1.89 -28.02
C VAL A 672 32.01 -2.19 -28.08
N PHE A 673 31.45 -2.30 -29.29
CA PHE A 673 30.08 -2.75 -29.54
C PHE A 673 30.09 -4.14 -30.19
N ASP A 674 29.51 -5.16 -29.55
CA ASP A 674 29.38 -6.51 -30.13
C ASP A 674 27.93 -7.00 -30.03
N ILE A 675 27.24 -7.05 -31.17
CA ILE A 675 25.82 -7.40 -31.28
C ILE A 675 25.69 -8.66 -32.09
N ARG A 676 25.29 -9.76 -31.44
CA ARG A 676 25.11 -11.04 -32.13
C ARG A 676 23.66 -11.54 -32.03
N ALA A 677 23.12 -12.03 -33.15
CA ALA A 677 21.84 -12.71 -33.24
C ALA A 677 22.00 -14.04 -34.00
N THR A 678 21.51 -15.15 -33.46
CA THR A 678 21.69 -16.49 -34.07
C THR A 678 20.36 -17.26 -34.19
N GLY A 679 20.05 -17.78 -35.38
CA GLY A 679 18.95 -18.69 -35.74
C GLY A 679 18.30 -18.37 -37.09
N GLU A 680 17.26 -19.10 -37.49
CA GLU A 680 16.54 -18.83 -38.74
C GLU A 680 15.92 -17.41 -38.71
N ASN A 681 15.95 -16.69 -39.84
CA ASN A 681 15.53 -15.28 -39.95
C ASN A 681 16.16 -14.31 -38.91
N ALA A 682 17.34 -14.60 -38.36
CA ALA A 682 17.94 -13.77 -37.32
C ALA A 682 18.25 -12.36 -37.83
N ILE A 683 17.79 -11.31 -37.16
CA ILE A 683 18.09 -9.91 -37.48
C ILE A 683 18.93 -9.32 -36.35
N ALA A 684 20.14 -8.83 -36.64
CA ALA A 684 20.94 -8.00 -35.75
C ALA A 684 20.98 -6.57 -36.31
N SER A 685 20.64 -5.57 -35.52
CA SER A 685 20.70 -4.16 -35.94
C SER A 685 21.32 -3.27 -34.87
N LEU A 686 22.19 -2.35 -35.31
CA LEU A 686 22.78 -1.28 -34.52
C LEU A 686 22.49 0.05 -35.21
N HIS A 687 21.80 0.95 -34.52
CA HIS A 687 21.56 2.31 -34.96
C HIS A 687 22.24 3.28 -33.99
N LEU A 688 23.13 4.15 -34.49
CA LEU A 688 23.83 5.17 -33.70
C LEU A 688 23.49 6.57 -34.26
N GLY A 689 22.95 7.46 -33.43
CA GLY A 689 22.83 8.90 -33.71
C GLY A 689 21.72 9.33 -34.70
N GLN A 690 20.50 8.79 -34.57
CA GLN A 690 19.41 9.01 -35.54
C GLN A 690 18.81 10.44 -35.60
N ASP A 691 19.16 11.35 -34.69
CA ASP A 691 18.65 12.74 -34.73
C ASP A 691 19.61 13.71 -35.44
N ARG A 692 19.29 14.04 -36.70
CA ARG A 692 20.07 14.94 -37.57
C ARG A 692 20.01 16.42 -37.20
N THR A 693 19.27 16.79 -36.15
CA THR A 693 18.89 18.19 -35.91
C THR A 693 19.76 18.97 -34.93
N ASN A 694 20.58 18.28 -34.12
CA ASN A 694 21.55 18.90 -33.22
C ASN A 694 22.97 18.50 -33.62
N ASP A 695 23.90 19.46 -33.66
CA ASP A 695 25.34 19.22 -33.84
C ASP A 695 25.85 18.35 -32.66
N LEU A 696 25.72 17.04 -32.78
CA LEU A 696 26.30 16.05 -31.88
C LEU A 696 27.79 15.93 -32.23
N SER A 697 28.67 16.50 -31.40
CA SER A 697 30.10 16.20 -31.45
C SER A 697 30.36 14.96 -30.61
N PHE A 698 30.72 13.84 -31.25
CA PHE A 698 31.19 12.66 -30.55
C PHE A 698 32.72 12.77 -30.40
N ASP A 699 33.24 13.06 -29.20
CA ASP A 699 34.68 12.98 -28.87
C ASP A 699 35.06 11.54 -28.42
N ALA A 700 34.45 10.55 -29.09
CA ALA A 700 34.50 9.13 -28.72
C ALA A 700 35.63 8.40 -29.44
N THR A 701 36.37 7.51 -28.76
CA THR A 701 37.30 6.58 -29.45
C THR A 701 36.65 5.21 -29.60
N VAL A 702 35.74 4.99 -30.55
CA VAL A 702 35.20 3.63 -30.75
C VAL A 702 36.33 2.72 -31.25
N THR A 703 36.67 1.62 -30.57
CA THR A 703 37.80 0.75 -30.99
C THR A 703 37.34 -0.44 -31.84
N GLU A 704 36.12 -0.93 -31.61
CA GLU A 704 35.54 -2.05 -32.34
C GLU A 704 34.00 -1.97 -32.41
N ILE A 705 33.43 -2.21 -33.59
CA ILE A 705 32.00 -2.42 -33.84
C ILE A 705 31.85 -3.76 -34.56
N SER A 706 31.12 -4.69 -33.98
CA SER A 706 30.81 -6.01 -34.52
C SER A 706 29.28 -6.20 -34.51
N VAL A 707 28.68 -6.42 -35.68
CA VAL A 707 27.26 -6.79 -35.82
C VAL A 707 27.17 -8.12 -36.57
N GLU A 708 26.76 -9.17 -35.88
CA GLU A 708 26.71 -10.53 -36.41
C GLU A 708 25.28 -11.08 -36.40
N ALA A 709 24.78 -11.52 -37.55
CA ALA A 709 23.57 -12.31 -37.65
C ALA A 709 23.92 -13.68 -38.27
N SER A 710 23.53 -14.78 -37.64
CA SER A 710 23.85 -16.12 -38.16
C SER A 710 22.64 -17.04 -38.21
N GLY A 711 22.43 -17.75 -39.33
CA GLY A 711 21.33 -18.70 -39.56
C GLY A 711 20.62 -18.43 -40.89
N TYR A 712 19.71 -19.32 -41.31
CA TYR A 712 19.09 -19.23 -42.64
C TYR A 712 18.24 -17.96 -42.78
N ASN A 713 18.45 -17.16 -43.84
CA ASN A 713 17.75 -15.89 -44.10
C ASN A 713 17.96 -14.81 -43.02
N SER A 714 19.17 -14.76 -42.42
CA SER A 714 19.52 -13.76 -41.41
C SER A 714 19.79 -12.36 -42.02
N SER A 715 19.88 -11.31 -41.21
CA SER A 715 20.29 -9.97 -41.64
C SER A 715 21.02 -9.20 -40.55
N ALA A 716 22.13 -8.55 -40.89
CA ALA A 716 22.90 -7.71 -39.98
C ALA A 716 22.93 -6.28 -40.53
N TYR A 717 22.51 -5.31 -39.73
CA TYR A 717 22.40 -3.90 -40.09
C TYR A 717 23.21 -3.04 -39.13
N LEU A 718 24.07 -2.18 -39.67
CA LEU A 718 24.71 -1.10 -38.94
C LEU A 718 24.34 0.21 -39.62
N ASP A 719 23.75 1.13 -38.88
CA ASP A 719 23.36 2.45 -39.35
C ASP A 719 23.90 3.50 -38.38
N ILE A 720 24.78 4.34 -38.89
CA ILE A 720 25.47 5.37 -38.12
C ILE A 720 25.13 6.70 -38.77
N SER A 721 24.52 7.61 -38.02
CA SER A 721 24.29 8.99 -38.42
C SER A 721 24.83 9.99 -37.40
N GLY A 722 25.40 11.12 -37.86
CA GLY A 722 25.98 12.15 -36.98
C GLY A 722 27.49 12.33 -37.14
N SER A 723 28.11 13.21 -36.33
CA SER A 723 29.55 13.53 -36.42
C SER A 723 30.37 12.62 -35.48
N LEU A 724 30.67 11.40 -35.92
CA LEU A 724 31.50 10.45 -35.16
C LEU A 724 32.98 10.59 -35.49
N ASP A 725 33.81 10.85 -34.48
CA ASP A 725 35.25 10.62 -34.57
C ASP A 725 35.53 9.13 -34.37
N PHE A 726 36.34 8.55 -35.26
CA PHE A 726 36.77 7.15 -35.19
C PHE A 726 38.28 7.17 -35.03
N VAL A 727 38.82 6.64 -33.93
CA VAL A 727 40.27 6.56 -33.73
C VAL A 727 40.68 5.09 -33.69
N ASN A 728 41.29 4.60 -34.77
CA ASN A 728 41.77 3.22 -34.92
C ASN A 728 40.66 2.14 -34.87
N SER A 729 39.44 2.47 -35.30
CA SER A 729 38.26 1.61 -35.16
C SER A 729 38.23 0.44 -36.15
N ASN A 730 37.82 -0.75 -35.69
CA ASN A 730 37.48 -1.87 -36.57
C ASN A 730 35.96 -2.03 -36.66
N ILE A 731 35.39 -1.99 -37.87
CA ILE A 731 33.97 -2.20 -38.11
C ILE A 731 33.79 -3.52 -38.86
N SER A 732 33.00 -4.43 -38.30
CA SER A 732 32.69 -5.74 -38.87
C SER A 732 31.19 -6.00 -38.85
N VAL A 733 30.58 -6.24 -40.00
CA VAL A 733 29.18 -6.65 -40.13
C VAL A 733 29.12 -7.96 -40.90
N PHE A 734 28.53 -8.99 -40.29
CA PHE A 734 28.45 -10.32 -40.86
C PHE A 734 27.03 -10.88 -40.81
N ALA A 735 26.55 -11.45 -41.91
CA ALA A 735 25.26 -12.14 -41.98
C ALA A 735 25.41 -13.50 -42.68
N SER A 736 24.96 -14.61 -42.08
CA SER A 736 25.17 -15.95 -42.64
C SER A 736 23.96 -16.55 -43.38
N GLN A 737 24.22 -17.43 -44.36
CA GLN A 737 23.27 -18.22 -45.16
C GLN A 737 22.02 -17.50 -45.73
N ASP A 738 22.07 -17.08 -47.01
CA ASP A 738 20.95 -16.46 -47.75
C ASP A 738 20.50 -15.13 -47.11
N ALA A 739 21.46 -14.36 -46.63
CA ALA A 739 21.28 -13.25 -45.69
C ALA A 739 21.72 -11.88 -46.22
N SER A 740 21.37 -10.79 -45.52
CA SER A 740 21.78 -9.43 -45.88
C SER A 740 22.66 -8.79 -44.81
N ALA A 741 23.89 -8.41 -45.14
CA ALA A 741 24.77 -7.60 -44.31
C ALA A 741 24.83 -6.18 -44.87
N TYR A 742 24.50 -5.19 -44.06
CA TYR A 742 24.38 -3.80 -44.49
C TYR A 742 25.07 -2.85 -43.50
N VAL A 743 25.90 -1.95 -44.01
CA VAL A 743 26.51 -0.84 -43.27
C VAL A 743 26.13 0.47 -43.93
N ASN A 744 25.66 1.43 -43.15
CA ASN A 744 25.41 2.81 -43.54
C ASN A 744 26.10 3.73 -42.55
N ILE A 745 26.99 4.60 -43.02
CA ILE A 745 27.67 5.62 -42.21
C ILE A 745 27.44 6.97 -42.89
N GLN A 746 26.74 7.89 -42.22
CA GLN A 746 26.34 9.19 -42.76
C GLN A 746 26.61 10.33 -41.77
N GLY A 747 27.49 11.29 -42.09
CA GLY A 747 27.65 12.50 -41.29
C GLY A 747 29.00 13.19 -41.47
N ILE A 748 29.33 14.16 -40.61
CA ILE A 748 30.64 14.81 -40.65
C ILE A 748 31.66 13.83 -40.06
N ILE A 749 32.41 13.18 -40.93
CA ILE A 749 33.57 12.41 -40.56
C ILE A 749 34.75 13.39 -40.57
N ASP A 750 35.11 13.96 -39.43
CA ASP A 750 36.25 14.90 -39.30
C ASP A 750 37.42 14.16 -38.65
N GLU A 751 38.59 14.16 -39.29
CA GLU A 751 39.84 13.52 -38.81
C GLU A 751 39.77 12.03 -38.39
N SER A 752 38.76 11.28 -38.84
CA SER A 752 38.59 9.89 -38.41
C SER A 752 39.63 8.93 -39.03
N ASP A 753 40.27 8.11 -38.21
CA ASP A 753 41.16 7.00 -38.56
C ASP A 753 40.42 5.64 -38.42
N ILE A 754 39.59 5.27 -39.40
CA ILE A 754 39.02 3.91 -39.41
C ILE A 754 40.11 2.91 -39.82
N ASN A 755 40.37 1.89 -39.01
CA ASN A 755 41.33 0.84 -39.34
C ASN A 755 40.76 -0.11 -40.38
N ASN A 756 39.65 -0.78 -40.12
CA ASN A 756 39.09 -1.76 -41.07
C ASN A 756 37.57 -1.63 -41.16
N ILE A 757 37.04 -1.79 -42.37
CA ILE A 757 35.60 -1.97 -42.59
C ILE A 757 35.41 -3.30 -43.31
N ARG A 758 34.78 -4.26 -42.64
CA ARG A 758 34.48 -5.57 -43.20
C ARG A 758 32.98 -5.80 -43.20
N VAL A 759 32.40 -5.93 -44.38
CA VAL A 759 30.99 -6.32 -44.55
C VAL A 759 30.96 -7.63 -45.28
N SER A 760 30.35 -8.67 -44.71
CA SER A 760 30.36 -9.97 -45.36
C SER A 760 29.12 -10.82 -45.18
N THR A 761 28.82 -11.61 -46.21
CA THR A 761 27.78 -12.63 -46.16
C THR A 761 28.22 -13.93 -46.85
N ASP A 762 27.72 -15.04 -46.34
CA ASP A 762 27.78 -16.34 -46.99
C ASP A 762 26.38 -16.87 -47.33
N GLY A 763 26.23 -17.62 -48.42
CA GLY A 763 24.96 -18.21 -48.84
C GLY A 763 24.54 -17.91 -50.29
N ASN A 764 23.60 -18.71 -50.78
CA ASN A 764 23.22 -18.76 -52.19
C ASN A 764 22.60 -17.45 -52.71
N TYR A 765 22.00 -16.63 -51.86
CA TYR A 765 21.31 -15.38 -52.22
C TYR A 765 21.72 -14.15 -51.37
N GLY A 766 22.89 -14.17 -50.74
CA GLY A 766 23.27 -13.12 -49.80
C GLY A 766 23.60 -11.76 -50.43
N SER A 767 23.33 -10.66 -49.72
CA SER A 767 23.78 -9.30 -50.06
C SER A 767 24.74 -8.75 -49.01
N ALA A 768 25.85 -8.14 -49.43
CA ALA A 768 26.76 -7.38 -48.58
C ALA A 768 26.88 -5.97 -49.14
N GLU A 769 26.44 -4.97 -48.38
CA GLU A 769 26.35 -3.59 -48.83
C GLU A 769 26.99 -2.65 -47.81
N ALA A 770 27.82 -1.72 -48.28
CA ALA A 770 28.39 -0.65 -47.48
C ALA A 770 28.14 0.70 -48.16
N TYR A 771 27.53 1.63 -47.44
CA TYR A 771 27.33 3.02 -47.85
C TYR A 771 28.05 3.94 -46.87
N LEU A 772 29.03 4.69 -47.36
CA LEU A 772 29.80 5.66 -46.59
C LEU A 772 29.54 7.04 -47.20
N SER A 773 29.09 8.00 -46.40
CA SER A 773 28.86 9.37 -46.89
C SER A 773 29.30 10.42 -45.90
N SER A 774 29.80 11.54 -46.42
CA SER A 774 30.24 12.70 -45.64
C SER A 774 29.74 14.00 -46.24
N ASP A 775 29.20 14.88 -45.38
CA ASP A 775 28.68 16.21 -45.73
C ASP A 775 29.76 17.32 -45.67
N GLY A 776 31.02 16.97 -45.99
CA GLY A 776 32.10 17.94 -46.20
C GLY A 776 33.42 17.70 -45.45
N GLY A 777 33.55 16.59 -44.71
CA GLY A 777 34.80 16.16 -44.05
C GLY A 777 35.62 15.17 -44.87
N ASP A 778 36.92 15.07 -44.58
CA ASP A 778 37.83 14.08 -45.18
C ASP A 778 37.68 12.72 -44.48
N LEU A 779 37.53 11.64 -45.26
CA LEU A 779 37.46 10.26 -44.73
C LEU A 779 38.84 9.61 -44.84
N SER A 780 39.49 9.28 -43.73
CA SER A 780 40.76 8.53 -43.69
C SER A 780 40.53 7.08 -43.25
N ILE A 781 41.08 6.15 -44.03
CA ILE A 781 41.00 4.71 -43.76
C ILE A 781 42.42 4.14 -43.77
N ASN A 782 42.87 3.65 -42.61
CA ASN A 782 44.25 3.24 -42.36
C ASN A 782 44.54 1.76 -42.65
N GLY A 783 43.50 0.94 -42.80
CA GLY A 783 43.59 -0.47 -43.18
C GLY A 783 42.62 -0.81 -44.31
N ASP A 784 41.99 -2.00 -44.26
CA ASP A 784 41.30 -2.57 -45.41
C ASP A 784 39.79 -2.27 -45.41
N ILE A 785 39.25 -1.99 -46.61
CA ILE A 785 37.80 -2.04 -46.85
C ILE A 785 37.49 -3.32 -47.63
N SER A 786 36.72 -4.22 -47.03
CA SER A 786 36.39 -5.53 -47.59
C SER A 786 34.89 -5.78 -47.55
N VAL A 787 34.23 -5.70 -48.72
CA VAL A 787 32.82 -6.09 -48.90
C VAL A 787 32.75 -7.42 -49.64
N LEU A 788 32.34 -8.49 -48.96
CA LEU A 788 32.41 -9.87 -49.45
C LEU A 788 31.03 -10.53 -49.46
N ALA A 789 30.55 -10.94 -50.63
CA ALA A 789 29.31 -11.73 -50.74
C ALA A 789 29.61 -13.07 -51.43
N SER A 790 29.39 -14.19 -50.74
CA SER A 790 29.78 -15.51 -51.23
C SER A 790 28.60 -16.46 -51.44
N GLY A 791 28.36 -16.91 -52.68
CA GLY A 791 27.35 -17.91 -53.04
C GLY A 791 26.62 -17.62 -54.36
N SER A 792 25.75 -18.53 -54.81
CA SER A 792 25.33 -18.68 -56.24
C SER A 792 24.70 -17.44 -56.92
N ALA A 793 24.12 -16.51 -56.17
CA ALA A 793 23.48 -15.28 -56.64
C ALA A 793 23.74 -14.11 -55.65
N ALA A 794 25.00 -13.94 -55.26
CA ALA A 794 25.40 -12.96 -54.24
C ALA A 794 25.65 -11.56 -54.81
N LEU A 795 25.30 -10.51 -54.04
CA LEU A 795 25.54 -9.10 -54.36
C LEU A 795 26.55 -8.50 -53.37
N ALA A 796 27.65 -7.94 -53.85
CA ALA A 796 28.55 -7.11 -53.04
C ALA A 796 28.53 -5.67 -53.57
N SER A 797 28.19 -4.69 -52.73
CA SER A 797 28.10 -3.28 -53.11
C SER A 797 28.83 -2.38 -52.13
N LEU A 798 29.64 -1.47 -52.65
CA LEU A 798 30.26 -0.40 -51.88
C LEU A 798 29.97 0.93 -52.57
N SER A 799 29.42 1.88 -51.83
CA SER A 799 29.16 3.23 -52.31
C SER A 799 29.78 4.22 -51.34
N ILE A 800 30.63 5.10 -51.86
CA ILE A 800 31.24 6.19 -51.09
C ILE A 800 30.81 7.51 -51.74
N ASP A 801 30.19 8.39 -50.97
CA ASP A 801 29.71 9.71 -51.42
C ASP A 801 30.23 10.81 -50.50
N LEU A 802 31.31 11.49 -50.90
CA LEU A 802 31.89 12.59 -50.11
C LEU A 802 31.51 13.91 -50.79
N ALA A 803 30.60 14.66 -50.20
CA ALA A 803 30.13 15.94 -50.74
C ALA A 803 31.17 17.06 -50.51
N GLY A 804 32.27 17.04 -51.28
CA GLY A 804 33.31 18.08 -51.23
C GLY A 804 34.49 17.81 -50.28
N GLY A 805 34.57 16.59 -49.73
CA GLY A 805 35.73 16.10 -48.95
C GLY A 805 36.64 15.16 -49.76
N SER A 806 37.74 14.72 -49.14
CA SER A 806 38.73 13.80 -49.72
C SER A 806 38.63 12.41 -49.10
N LEU A 807 38.95 11.36 -49.87
CA LEU A 807 39.15 10.01 -49.37
C LEU A 807 40.65 9.73 -49.26
N TYR A 808 41.17 9.45 -48.08
CA TYR A 808 42.55 9.00 -47.85
C TYR A 808 42.57 7.51 -47.55
N LEU A 809 43.18 6.71 -48.43
CA LEU A 809 43.40 5.28 -48.23
C LEU A 809 44.86 5.06 -47.86
N ASN A 810 45.17 4.97 -46.56
CA ASN A 810 46.52 4.71 -46.06
C ASN A 810 46.81 3.20 -45.90
N GLY A 811 45.78 2.35 -46.01
CA GLY A 811 45.87 0.88 -46.01
C GLY A 811 46.23 0.26 -47.36
N GLU A 812 46.50 -1.05 -47.40
CA GLU A 812 47.02 -1.72 -48.60
C GLU A 812 45.94 -2.23 -49.57
N ASP A 813 44.72 -2.59 -49.11
CA ASP A 813 43.71 -3.26 -49.95
C ASP A 813 42.27 -2.65 -49.89
N PHE A 814 41.70 -2.44 -51.09
CA PHE A 814 40.27 -2.13 -51.30
C PHE A 814 39.63 -3.27 -52.10
N SER A 815 38.70 -4.00 -51.48
CA SER A 815 38.19 -5.27 -52.02
C SER A 815 36.67 -5.35 -51.97
N VAL A 816 36.03 -5.41 -53.15
CA VAL A 816 34.61 -5.75 -53.30
C VAL A 816 34.53 -7.02 -54.11
N VAL A 817 34.18 -8.13 -53.46
CA VAL A 817 34.19 -9.46 -54.07
C VAL A 817 32.84 -10.12 -53.93
N ALA A 818 32.26 -10.46 -55.07
CA ALA A 818 31.16 -11.40 -55.15
C ALA A 818 31.65 -12.68 -55.85
N SER A 819 31.54 -13.83 -55.19
CA SER A 819 32.17 -15.07 -55.67
C SER A 819 31.14 -16.15 -56.05
N SER A 820 30.62 -16.14 -57.29
CA SER A 820 29.92 -17.29 -57.93
C SER A 820 29.49 -17.08 -59.39
N VAL A 821 28.72 -18.03 -59.94
CA VAL A 821 28.26 -18.17 -61.33
C VAL A 821 27.23 -17.10 -61.76
N ASP A 822 26.45 -16.52 -60.84
CA ASP A 822 25.46 -15.45 -61.11
C ASP A 822 25.57 -14.30 -60.09
N SER A 823 26.80 -13.90 -59.73
CA SER A 823 27.07 -12.84 -58.75
C SER A 823 27.39 -11.48 -59.38
N SER A 824 27.12 -10.39 -58.65
CA SER A 824 27.48 -9.02 -59.07
C SER A 824 28.24 -8.30 -57.97
N ALA A 825 29.31 -7.61 -58.33
CA ALA A 825 30.10 -6.77 -57.44
C ALA A 825 30.13 -5.35 -58.00
N PHE A 826 29.79 -4.35 -57.18
CA PHE A 826 29.77 -2.94 -57.57
C PHE A 826 30.54 -2.11 -56.55
N ALA A 827 31.43 -1.25 -57.03
CA ALA A 827 32.04 -0.19 -56.24
C ALA A 827 31.76 1.14 -56.94
N ASN A 828 31.17 2.09 -56.21
CA ASN A 828 30.88 3.43 -56.71
C ASN A 828 31.54 4.47 -55.79
N LEU A 829 32.26 5.41 -56.39
CA LEU A 829 32.86 6.54 -55.70
C LEU A 829 32.31 7.81 -56.34
N HIS A 830 31.59 8.62 -55.55
CA HIS A 830 30.96 9.86 -55.98
C HIS A 830 31.47 11.04 -55.15
N GLY A 831 31.65 12.20 -55.79
CA GLY A 831 31.93 13.47 -55.09
C GLY A 831 33.34 13.68 -54.51
N ALA A 832 34.15 12.63 -54.34
CA ALA A 832 35.44 12.69 -53.65
C ALA A 832 36.66 12.93 -54.57
N ASP A 833 37.65 13.69 -54.07
CA ASP A 833 39.04 13.54 -54.49
C ASP A 833 39.67 12.39 -53.68
N ALA A 834 40.09 11.30 -54.35
CA ALA A 834 40.70 10.14 -53.69
C ALA A 834 42.23 10.19 -53.77
N TYR A 835 42.88 10.05 -52.61
CA TYR A 835 44.33 9.99 -52.43
C TYR A 835 44.71 8.66 -51.77
N GLY A 836 45.79 8.04 -52.23
CA GLY A 836 46.36 6.83 -51.65
C GLY A 836 47.87 6.78 -51.84
#